data_AF-A0A9W5TD09-F1
#
_entry.id   AF-A0A9W5TD09-F1
#
_cell.length_a   1.000
_cell.length_b   1.000
_cell.length_c   1.000
_cell.angle_alpha   90.00
_cell.angle_beta   90.00
_cell.angle_gamma   90.00
#
_symmetry.space_group_name_H-M   'P 1'
#
loop_
_entity.id
_entity.type
_entity.pdbx_description
1 polymer ?
#
loop_
_entity_poly.entity_id
_entity_poly.type
_entity_poly.pdbx_seq_one_letter_code
_entity_poly.pdbx_strand_id
1 'polypeptide(L)'
;MAHPQRKEAGAQNQGGGLGSATRISIQGGARDMIEPASSRQLNTSAHLGFADEFKMIPNMGYDKRYGRPFTTEMKVISNRNIDSRQSPSSLLDLQSKRSMVQLIARTSMLDQALQFTNANGYNSLNHLKGNVLASKDRHLERAMIQRDANLALQREDCREANFADYVHYDPVELDGSGDSTTSSNRDGASTRIEMPNSSQRMPTMTGNKRGVVEELVSQGASPTDVAKLSDLFEHPSCLRQVDMSLISWIRKQTEIGYWRNEAALFVLCITMAISVGHIETMFKLNRTWSGMAFLLPYFFAYILVVQPMICLELVMGQLFRSGQSAMYDKLRRGSSGLGTVIVILCLTSGCIACARCASEYMIYMVDLFRKEMPWKLTVEEQSACVGAMTEAVCKAKSPICLFNGKNCVPSPIGKAYLTYKSRFYPMGNGQGLNLEPSMIWAVIATYAIVTLFQMAGMGNFTFTASLVIMVAFFVTHVQAFVTIGLDGGTDFLWSSIKSWDLSNFYQSSRIWSHTLRSCMYEFIIGSGIYSTLSSKSRIGYDISKETVGVGLFSGYVTMLVFGAACALIGHHAKILNVEATTFMWMLEQDCSYILLPLGFQITQNMERTLGMLQFGCCVVLLCSTLAIQIEVAVANIKDLPFMGINMMNVNWIRIIVIFTLMLISLGFSTRVAKDVVWFLESAVGDMGRAFTVLITAIVVGWLHGCDKQKEALGKKTVYTFNSIFWVFNIIAFVCESSDETLPAVVWWCARLVGIIIATLVARQVNRRDEEYTKGFKDYIWWLFCGNVEQLRKEFCRISPISNAAGLPMTLFWSICIKWFVPCMLSNTIADILEEILAPWRLSRNANFISNAWPVLTIFLWIIMFGIVFIPPVLLWVAPRAVPVYKTINLEDLPTSPNKHSIWMNLAPRNLFAEYLRPKKRD
;
A
#
# COMPACT_ATOMS: atom_id res chain seq x y z
N MET A 1 58.45 -27.44 -39.51
CA MET A 1 58.13 -28.23 -40.72
C MET A 1 56.69 -27.95 -41.09
N ALA A 2 56.25 -27.76 -42.32
CA ALA A 2 56.88 -27.46 -43.60
C ALA A 2 55.70 -27.31 -44.59
N HIS A 3 55.65 -26.23 -45.37
CA HIS A 3 54.78 -26.13 -46.54
C HIS A 3 55.22 -27.17 -47.61
N PRO A 4 54.31 -27.62 -48.50
CA PRO A 4 54.00 -26.90 -49.75
C PRO A 4 52.46 -26.79 -50.01
N GLN A 5 51.89 -25.86 -50.81
CA GLN A 5 52.17 -25.43 -52.20
C GLN A 5 51.88 -26.56 -53.24
N ARG A 6 51.31 -26.32 -54.44
CA ARG A 6 51.16 -25.08 -55.24
C ARG A 6 50.22 -25.25 -56.48
N LYS A 7 49.93 -24.11 -57.16
CA LYS A 7 49.69 -23.90 -58.62
C LYS A 7 48.28 -24.23 -59.21
N GLU A 8 47.75 -23.57 -60.26
CA GLU A 8 47.94 -22.28 -61.02
C GLU A 8 46.78 -22.18 -62.08
N ALA A 9 46.44 -21.13 -62.86
CA ALA A 9 46.82 -19.71 -62.97
C ALA A 9 45.76 -18.90 -63.78
N GLY A 10 45.65 -17.58 -63.53
CA GLY A 10 45.39 -16.54 -64.56
C GLY A 10 43.92 -16.12 -64.86
N ALA A 11 43.61 -14.87 -65.24
CA ALA A 11 44.42 -13.64 -65.36
C ALA A 11 43.57 -12.35 -65.29
N GLN A 12 44.25 -11.22 -64.99
CA GLN A 12 44.05 -9.77 -65.33
C GLN A 12 42.75 -9.29 -66.07
N ASN A 13 42.21 -8.07 -65.92
CA ASN A 13 42.77 -6.71 -65.66
C ASN A 13 41.67 -5.75 -65.09
N GLN A 14 41.92 -4.88 -64.09
CA GLN A 14 42.27 -3.42 -64.15
C GLN A 14 41.20 -2.38 -64.57
N GLY A 15 41.05 -1.33 -63.75
CA GLY A 15 40.43 -0.01 -64.05
C GLY A 15 38.90 0.08 -63.84
N GLY A 16 38.30 1.18 -63.34
CA GLY A 16 38.83 2.42 -62.74
C GLY A 16 37.92 3.64 -63.00
N GLY A 17 37.56 4.41 -61.96
CA GLY A 17 37.14 5.84 -62.09
C GLY A 17 35.65 6.21 -62.14
N LEU A 18 35.27 7.11 -61.21
CA LEU A 18 34.27 8.20 -61.28
C LEU A 18 32.84 7.98 -61.88
N GLY A 19 31.83 8.29 -61.05
CA GLY A 19 31.10 9.56 -61.20
C GLY A 19 29.68 9.60 -61.84
N SER A 20 28.68 9.83 -60.98
CA SER A 20 27.54 10.76 -61.18
C SER A 20 26.31 10.39 -62.07
N ALA A 21 25.13 10.64 -61.48
CA ALA A 21 23.87 11.12 -62.07
C ALA A 21 22.81 10.17 -62.71
N THR A 22 21.84 9.78 -61.87
CA THR A 22 20.37 9.98 -62.01
C THR A 22 19.53 9.63 -63.27
N ARG A 23 18.47 8.83 -63.01
CA ARG A 23 17.00 9.05 -63.30
C ARG A 23 16.32 8.27 -64.44
N ILE A 24 14.98 8.11 -64.29
CA ILE A 24 13.92 7.60 -65.23
C ILE A 24 13.76 6.05 -65.24
N SER A 25 12.57 5.41 -65.15
CA SER A 25 11.17 5.82 -64.82
C SER A 25 10.22 4.60 -64.62
N ILE A 26 8.93 4.85 -64.29
CA ILE A 26 7.63 4.14 -64.61
C ILE A 26 6.63 4.45 -63.45
N GLN A 27 5.67 5.40 -63.55
CA GLN A 27 4.26 5.33 -64.06
C GLN A 27 3.37 4.23 -63.42
N GLY A 28 2.12 4.42 -62.93
CA GLY A 28 1.15 5.54 -62.74
C GLY A 28 -0.25 4.96 -62.33
N GLY A 29 -1.35 5.64 -61.94
CA GLY A 29 -1.68 7.05 -61.58
C GLY A 29 -3.22 7.31 -61.46
N ALA A 30 -3.68 8.22 -60.57
CA ALA A 30 -5.08 8.76 -60.34
C ALA A 30 -6.16 7.81 -59.73
N ARG A 31 -7.14 8.17 -58.84
CA ARG A 31 -8.04 9.36 -58.57
C ARG A 31 -9.22 9.50 -59.55
N ASP A 32 -10.47 9.88 -59.19
CA ASP A 32 -11.17 10.25 -57.93
C ASP A 32 -12.73 10.22 -58.10
N MET A 33 -13.49 10.16 -56.98
CA MET A 33 -14.92 10.57 -56.73
C MET A 33 -16.14 9.98 -57.52
N ILE A 34 -17.24 9.70 -56.78
CA ILE A 34 -18.69 10.07 -56.98
C ILE A 34 -19.66 9.10 -56.24
N GLU A 35 -20.68 9.64 -55.56
CA GLU A 35 -21.87 8.98 -54.95
C GLU A 35 -23.11 9.19 -55.88
N PRO A 36 -24.31 8.56 -55.73
CA PRO A 36 -24.81 7.65 -54.67
C PRO A 36 -25.70 6.45 -55.16
N ALA A 37 -26.33 5.77 -54.18
CA ALA A 37 -27.70 5.20 -54.22
C ALA A 37 -28.09 3.89 -54.97
N SER A 38 -28.59 2.94 -54.16
CA SER A 38 -29.88 2.23 -54.29
C SER A 38 -29.98 0.77 -54.81
N SER A 39 -30.70 -0.02 -53.98
CA SER A 39 -31.76 -0.98 -54.33
C SER A 39 -31.51 -2.51 -54.34
N ARG A 40 -32.37 -3.20 -53.56
CA ARG A 40 -32.98 -4.55 -53.71
C ARG A 40 -32.07 -5.80 -53.74
N GLN A 41 -32.10 -6.63 -52.69
CA GLN A 41 -33.08 -7.73 -52.43
C GLN A 41 -32.91 -8.95 -53.36
N LEU A 42 -32.45 -10.11 -52.85
CA LEU A 42 -33.36 -11.18 -52.33
C LEU A 42 -32.62 -12.41 -51.74
N ASN A 43 -33.21 -12.91 -50.64
CA ASN A 43 -33.10 -14.21 -49.94
C ASN A 43 -32.34 -15.39 -50.59
N THR A 44 -31.61 -16.18 -49.79
CA THR A 44 -32.18 -17.40 -49.12
C THR A 44 -31.23 -18.11 -48.12
N SER A 45 -31.86 -18.64 -47.04
CA SER A 45 -31.51 -19.80 -46.20
C SER A 45 -30.07 -20.05 -45.65
N ALA A 46 -29.95 -19.85 -44.34
CA ALA A 46 -29.50 -20.81 -43.31
C ALA A 46 -28.12 -21.50 -43.40
N HIS A 47 -27.25 -21.19 -42.42
CA HIS A 47 -26.53 -22.20 -41.62
C HIS A 47 -26.08 -21.62 -40.26
N LEU A 48 -25.93 -22.49 -39.23
CA LEU A 48 -25.51 -22.09 -37.88
C LEU A 48 -24.04 -21.63 -37.84
N GLY A 49 -23.77 -20.51 -37.16
CA GLY A 49 -22.41 -20.05 -36.83
C GLY A 49 -22.41 -19.29 -35.50
N PHE A 50 -22.09 -19.95 -34.40
CA PHE A 50 -22.17 -19.40 -33.03
C PHE A 50 -20.93 -18.55 -32.67
N ALA A 51 -20.52 -17.63 -33.56
CA ALA A 51 -19.31 -16.83 -33.41
C ALA A 51 -19.28 -15.59 -34.33
N ASP A 52 -20.15 -14.59 -34.11
CA ASP A 52 -19.87 -13.20 -34.57
C ASP A 52 -20.76 -12.08 -33.95
N GLU A 53 -21.38 -12.30 -32.78
CA GLU A 53 -22.21 -11.26 -32.11
C GLU A 53 -21.39 -10.32 -31.19
N PHE A 54 -20.07 -10.24 -31.40
CA PHE A 54 -19.14 -9.41 -30.62
C PHE A 54 -18.48 -8.31 -31.45
N LYS A 55 -19.24 -7.63 -32.32
CA LYS A 55 -18.70 -6.51 -33.11
C LYS A 55 -19.72 -5.50 -33.67
N MET A 56 -20.66 -4.99 -32.87
CA MET A 56 -21.25 -3.65 -33.07
C MET A 56 -21.80 -3.05 -31.77
N ILE A 57 -20.92 -2.42 -30.98
CA ILE A 57 -21.31 -1.24 -30.18
C ILE A 57 -20.67 -0.05 -30.91
N PRO A 58 -21.45 0.85 -31.54
CA PRO A 58 -20.88 2.00 -32.20
C PRO A 58 -20.27 2.96 -31.16
N ASN A 59 -19.10 3.51 -31.48
CA ASN A 59 -18.41 4.51 -30.67
C ASN A 59 -19.33 5.69 -30.35
N MET A 60 -19.78 5.81 -29.09
CA MET A 60 -20.16 7.12 -28.56
C MET A 60 -18.87 7.91 -28.32
N GLY A 61 -18.47 8.67 -29.34
CA GLY A 61 -17.35 9.59 -29.25
C GLY A 61 -17.55 10.62 -28.13
N TYR A 62 -16.46 10.91 -27.43
CA TYR A 62 -16.37 12.04 -26.52
C TYR A 62 -16.62 13.34 -27.31
N ASP A 63 -17.63 14.13 -26.93
CA ASP A 63 -17.40 15.42 -26.28
C ASP A 63 -18.71 16.20 -26.01
N LYS A 64 -18.99 16.47 -24.73
CA LYS A 64 -19.64 17.72 -24.29
C LYS A 64 -19.42 17.91 -22.79
N ARG A 65 -18.78 19.03 -22.44
CA ARG A 65 -18.42 19.38 -21.05
C ARG A 65 -19.66 19.59 -20.18
N TYR A 66 -20.01 18.60 -19.35
CA TYR A 66 -20.88 18.79 -18.19
C TYR A 66 -20.07 18.65 -16.89
N GLY A 67 -19.09 19.55 -16.77
CA GLY A 67 -18.21 19.69 -15.61
C GLY A 67 -18.42 21.04 -14.91
N ARG A 68 -19.59 21.26 -14.29
CA ARG A 68 -19.75 22.22 -13.20
C ARG A 68 -20.37 21.50 -11.99
N PRO A 69 -19.81 21.63 -10.78
CA PRO A 69 -20.33 20.94 -9.60
C PRO A 69 -21.59 21.63 -9.06
N PHE A 70 -22.76 21.02 -9.29
CA PHE A 70 -24.04 21.43 -8.69
C PHE A 70 -24.06 21.41 -7.15
N THR A 71 -23.07 20.75 -6.52
CA THR A 71 -22.89 20.74 -5.06
C THR A 71 -22.62 22.12 -4.45
N THR A 72 -22.35 23.14 -5.27
CA THR A 72 -22.01 24.49 -4.81
C THR A 72 -23.26 25.30 -4.44
N GLU A 73 -24.41 25.08 -5.10
CA GLU A 73 -25.61 25.91 -4.91
C GLU A 73 -26.46 25.48 -3.71
N MET A 74 -26.49 24.18 -3.35
CA MET A 74 -27.08 23.74 -2.08
C MET A 74 -26.21 24.08 -0.85
N LYS A 75 -24.91 24.33 -1.01
CA LYS A 75 -24.01 24.66 0.12
C LYS A 75 -24.03 26.12 0.56
N VAL A 76 -24.73 27.01 -0.15
CA VAL A 76 -24.78 28.46 0.17
C VAL A 76 -25.71 28.79 1.35
N ILE A 77 -26.61 27.88 1.76
CA ILE A 77 -27.67 28.21 2.74
C ILE A 77 -27.54 27.41 4.05
N SER A 78 -26.41 27.61 4.74
CA SER A 78 -26.24 27.33 6.16
C SER A 78 -25.41 28.43 6.83
N ASN A 79 -25.93 29.01 7.93
CA ASN A 79 -25.32 30.03 8.78
C ASN A 79 -24.87 31.34 8.09
N ARG A 80 -25.82 32.26 7.90
CA ARG A 80 -25.60 33.66 8.28
C ARG A 80 -26.51 33.99 9.46
N ASN A 81 -25.96 34.66 10.48
CA ASN A 81 -26.77 35.21 11.57
C ASN A 81 -27.80 36.18 10.97
N ILE A 82 -29.06 36.02 11.36
CA ILE A 82 -30.12 36.97 11.00
C ILE A 82 -30.02 38.13 11.99
N ASP A 83 -29.43 39.24 11.56
CA ASP A 83 -29.54 40.51 12.30
C ASP A 83 -31.02 40.89 12.39
N SER A 84 -31.46 41.27 13.59
CA SER A 84 -32.86 41.31 14.01
C SER A 84 -33.65 42.53 13.49
N ARG A 85 -33.45 42.92 12.22
CA ARG A 85 -34.16 44.01 11.53
C ARG A 85 -34.37 43.70 10.04
N GLN A 86 -35.23 42.72 9.73
CA GLN A 86 -35.80 42.54 8.39
C GLN A 86 -37.31 42.37 8.47
N SER A 87 -38.03 42.93 7.49
CA SER A 87 -39.49 42.96 7.45
C SER A 87 -40.08 41.59 7.08
N PRO A 88 -41.28 41.24 7.59
CA PRO A 88 -41.86 39.90 7.40
C PRO A 88 -42.08 39.52 5.92
N SER A 89 -42.30 40.47 5.03
CA SER A 89 -42.41 40.23 3.58
C SER A 89 -41.12 39.70 2.94
N SER A 90 -39.95 40.15 3.40
CA SER A 90 -38.64 39.68 2.90
C SER A 90 -38.34 38.23 3.30
N LEU A 91 -38.87 37.79 4.44
CA LEU A 91 -38.67 36.44 4.97
C LEU A 91 -39.57 35.41 4.25
N LEU A 92 -40.80 35.82 3.92
CA LEU A 92 -41.71 35.09 3.04
C LEU A 92 -41.17 34.94 1.61
N ASP A 93 -40.60 36.01 1.04
CA ASP A 93 -40.00 35.97 -0.30
C ASP A 93 -38.75 35.06 -0.33
N LEU A 94 -37.90 35.10 0.70
CA LEU A 94 -36.81 34.12 0.86
C LEU A 94 -37.30 32.68 1.03
N GLN A 95 -38.40 32.44 1.76
CA GLN A 95 -38.99 31.10 1.89
C GLN A 95 -39.58 30.62 0.56
N SER A 96 -40.28 31.48 -0.20
CA SER A 96 -40.86 31.12 -1.51
C SER A 96 -39.79 30.82 -2.56
N LYS A 97 -38.69 31.60 -2.58
CA LYS A 97 -37.55 31.32 -3.45
C LYS A 97 -36.86 30.00 -3.08
N ARG A 98 -36.79 29.68 -1.78
CA ARG A 98 -36.21 28.43 -1.28
C ARG A 98 -37.07 27.21 -1.63
N SER A 99 -38.40 27.31 -1.54
CA SER A 99 -39.31 26.23 -1.95
C SER A 99 -39.34 26.07 -3.48
N MET A 100 -39.30 27.16 -4.25
CA MET A 100 -39.28 27.10 -5.71
C MET A 100 -37.98 26.47 -6.26
N VAL A 101 -36.82 26.76 -5.67
CA VAL A 101 -35.55 26.09 -6.03
C VAL A 101 -35.60 24.59 -5.67
N GLN A 102 -36.19 24.21 -4.54
CA GLN A 102 -36.39 22.80 -4.17
C GLN A 102 -37.33 22.08 -5.14
N LEU A 103 -38.43 22.73 -5.55
CA LEU A 103 -39.37 22.21 -6.54
C LEU A 103 -38.69 21.95 -7.89
N ILE A 104 -37.93 22.92 -8.40
CA ILE A 104 -37.19 22.82 -9.67
C ILE A 104 -36.13 21.72 -9.61
N ALA A 105 -35.42 21.58 -8.48
CA ALA A 105 -34.46 20.50 -8.30
C ALA A 105 -35.15 19.12 -8.29
N ARG A 106 -36.32 19.00 -7.64
CA ARG A 106 -37.11 17.76 -7.59
C ARG A 106 -37.66 17.36 -8.96
N THR A 107 -38.27 18.28 -9.71
CA THR A 107 -38.78 17.99 -11.05
C THR A 107 -37.66 17.61 -12.01
N SER A 108 -36.49 18.25 -11.89
CA SER A 108 -35.29 17.86 -12.66
C SER A 108 -34.80 16.44 -12.31
N MET A 109 -34.82 16.03 -11.04
CA MET A 109 -34.48 14.67 -10.64
C MET A 109 -35.49 13.63 -11.15
N LEU A 110 -36.79 13.96 -11.16
CA LEU A 110 -37.84 13.08 -11.68
C LEU A 110 -37.73 12.89 -13.19
N ASP A 111 -37.49 13.95 -13.96
CA ASP A 111 -37.24 13.88 -15.41
C ASP A 111 -36.00 13.01 -15.71
N GLN A 112 -34.89 13.20 -15.00
CA GLN A 112 -33.71 12.34 -15.12
C GLN A 112 -34.01 10.86 -14.77
N ALA A 113 -34.83 10.60 -13.75
CA ALA A 113 -35.24 9.25 -13.39
C ALA A 113 -36.09 8.61 -14.49
N LEU A 114 -37.04 9.33 -15.07
CA LEU A 114 -37.90 8.88 -16.17
C LEU A 114 -37.10 8.63 -17.47
N GLN A 115 -36.16 9.50 -17.81
CA GLN A 115 -35.25 9.30 -18.94
C GLN A 115 -34.39 8.04 -18.74
N PHE A 116 -33.92 7.78 -17.52
CA PHE A 116 -33.15 6.58 -17.19
C PHE A 116 -34.00 5.30 -17.30
N THR A 117 -35.26 5.32 -16.85
CA THR A 117 -36.17 4.16 -16.98
C THR A 117 -36.58 3.87 -18.42
N ASN A 118 -36.63 4.90 -19.28
CA ASN A 118 -37.05 4.75 -20.68
C ASN A 118 -35.93 4.31 -21.64
N ALA A 119 -34.69 4.18 -21.17
CA ALA A 119 -33.56 3.77 -22.02
C ALA A 119 -33.61 2.27 -22.39
N ASN A 120 -33.38 1.92 -23.66
CA ASN A 120 -33.47 0.52 -24.12
C ASN A 120 -32.57 -0.47 -23.36
N GLY A 121 -31.38 -0.03 -22.91
CA GLY A 121 -30.49 -0.84 -22.07
C GLY A 121 -31.06 -1.15 -20.67
N TYR A 122 -31.92 -0.30 -20.14
CA TYR A 122 -32.60 -0.49 -18.85
C TYR A 122 -33.67 -1.59 -18.94
N ASN A 123 -34.41 -1.65 -20.04
CA ASN A 123 -35.39 -2.73 -20.26
C ASN A 123 -34.73 -4.10 -20.43
N SER A 124 -33.53 -4.18 -21.03
CA SER A 124 -32.76 -5.41 -21.10
C SER A 124 -32.28 -5.91 -19.72
N LEU A 125 -31.96 -4.98 -18.81
CA LEU A 125 -31.59 -5.26 -17.40
C LEU A 125 -32.72 -5.94 -16.62
N ASN A 126 -33.98 -5.70 -17.00
CA ASN A 126 -35.16 -6.31 -16.39
C ASN A 126 -35.45 -7.72 -16.93
N HIS A 127 -34.96 -8.09 -18.12
CA HIS A 127 -35.32 -9.36 -18.77
C HIS A 127 -34.25 -10.46 -18.56
N LEU A 128 -34.56 -11.42 -17.67
CA LEU A 128 -34.02 -12.79 -17.68
C LEU A 128 -32.48 -12.99 -17.82
N LYS A 129 -31.69 -12.29 -16.97
CA LYS A 129 -30.37 -12.73 -16.45
C LYS A 129 -29.69 -11.72 -15.51
N GLY A 130 -30.24 -10.50 -15.38
CA GLY A 130 -29.69 -9.38 -14.61
C GLY A 130 -29.04 -9.76 -13.28
N ASN A 131 -29.74 -10.43 -12.35
CA ASN A 131 -29.18 -10.80 -11.04
C ASN A 131 -27.95 -11.74 -11.12
N VAL A 132 -27.90 -12.64 -12.10
CA VAL A 132 -26.78 -13.60 -12.28
C VAL A 132 -25.59 -12.95 -12.97
N LEU A 133 -25.84 -12.04 -13.93
CA LEU A 133 -24.79 -11.23 -14.55
C LEU A 133 -24.25 -10.15 -13.61
N ALA A 134 -25.10 -9.54 -12.79
CA ALA A 134 -24.69 -8.50 -11.84
C ALA A 134 -23.73 -9.03 -10.78
N SER A 135 -23.94 -10.26 -10.29
CA SER A 135 -22.98 -10.94 -9.40
C SER A 135 -21.56 -11.13 -10.00
N LYS A 136 -21.37 -10.81 -11.28
CA LYS A 136 -20.09 -10.89 -12.01
C LYS A 136 -19.55 -9.54 -12.47
N ASP A 137 -20.37 -8.48 -12.52
CA ASP A 137 -19.96 -7.15 -13.01
C ASP A 137 -20.43 -6.02 -12.07
N ARG A 138 -19.44 -5.36 -11.46
CA ARG A 138 -19.59 -4.21 -10.56
C ARG A 138 -20.34 -3.04 -11.22
N HIS A 139 -20.15 -2.80 -12.52
CA HIS A 139 -20.85 -1.73 -13.22
C HIS A 139 -22.36 -2.01 -13.32
N LEU A 140 -22.72 -3.29 -13.48
CA LEU A 140 -24.11 -3.72 -13.52
C LEU A 140 -24.77 -3.68 -12.13
N GLU A 141 -24.06 -4.10 -11.07
CA GLU A 141 -24.55 -3.89 -9.68
C GLU A 141 -24.82 -2.41 -9.37
N ARG A 142 -23.90 -1.52 -9.76
CA ARG A 142 -24.04 -0.07 -9.57
C ARG A 142 -25.25 0.49 -10.30
N ALA A 143 -25.46 0.08 -11.56
CA ALA A 143 -26.63 0.46 -12.34
C ALA A 143 -27.94 -0.04 -11.71
N MET A 144 -27.95 -1.22 -11.09
CA MET A 144 -29.11 -1.71 -10.34
C MET A 144 -29.40 -0.90 -9.07
N ILE A 145 -28.38 -0.45 -8.33
CA ILE A 145 -28.59 0.44 -7.17
C ILE A 145 -29.15 1.80 -7.64
N GLN A 146 -28.63 2.36 -8.73
CA GLN A 146 -29.13 3.61 -9.30
C GLN A 146 -30.59 3.47 -9.79
N ARG A 147 -30.93 2.35 -10.43
CA ARG A 147 -32.31 2.00 -10.79
C ARG A 147 -33.21 1.96 -9.56
N ASP A 148 -32.83 1.22 -8.53
CA ASP A 148 -33.69 1.02 -7.37
C ASP A 148 -33.92 2.34 -6.62
N ALA A 149 -32.94 3.26 -6.64
CA ALA A 149 -33.09 4.63 -6.15
C ALA A 149 -34.02 5.49 -7.05
N ASN A 150 -33.95 5.37 -8.37
CA ASN A 150 -34.90 6.03 -9.29
C ASN A 150 -36.34 5.54 -9.07
N LEU A 151 -36.53 4.22 -8.89
CA LEU A 151 -37.84 3.63 -8.59
C LEU A 151 -38.34 4.05 -7.20
N ALA A 152 -37.46 4.17 -6.22
CA ALA A 152 -37.81 4.73 -4.90
C ALA A 152 -38.29 6.18 -5.02
N LEU A 153 -37.60 7.02 -5.81
CA LEU A 153 -37.98 8.41 -6.03
C LEU A 153 -39.37 8.52 -6.68
N GLN A 154 -39.65 7.70 -7.70
CA GLN A 154 -40.97 7.62 -8.33
C GLN A 154 -42.06 7.17 -7.35
N ARG A 155 -41.78 6.18 -6.48
CA ARG A 155 -42.72 5.71 -5.44
C ARG A 155 -43.00 6.77 -4.37
N GLU A 156 -41.99 7.50 -3.92
CA GLU A 156 -42.13 8.61 -2.99
C GLU A 156 -43.01 9.71 -3.60
N ASP A 157 -42.77 10.08 -4.87
CA ASP A 157 -43.55 11.09 -5.58
C ASP A 157 -45.01 10.67 -5.77
N CYS A 158 -45.28 9.43 -6.19
CA CYS A 158 -46.64 8.88 -6.24
C CYS A 158 -47.31 8.83 -4.86
N ARG A 159 -46.55 8.58 -3.77
CA ARG A 159 -47.12 8.57 -2.42
C ARG A 159 -47.51 9.98 -1.98
N GLU A 160 -46.68 10.98 -2.27
CA GLU A 160 -46.99 12.37 -1.94
C GLU A 160 -48.13 12.94 -2.79
N ALA A 161 -48.20 12.61 -4.08
CA ALA A 161 -49.33 12.95 -4.94
C ALA A 161 -50.65 12.36 -4.40
N ASN A 162 -50.67 11.06 -4.13
CA ASN A 162 -51.84 10.42 -3.50
C ASN A 162 -52.18 11.03 -2.13
N PHE A 163 -51.18 11.43 -1.34
CA PHE A 163 -51.43 12.06 -0.03
C PHE A 163 -52.01 13.48 -0.17
N ALA A 164 -51.62 14.23 -1.20
CA ALA A 164 -52.23 15.52 -1.53
C ALA A 164 -53.71 15.37 -1.94
N ASP A 165 -54.03 14.36 -2.76
CA ASP A 165 -55.42 14.08 -3.19
C ASP A 165 -56.33 13.68 -2.01
N TYR A 166 -55.78 13.11 -0.92
CA TYR A 166 -56.53 12.80 0.31
C TYR A 166 -56.61 13.95 1.32
N VAL A 167 -55.80 15.01 1.17
CA VAL A 167 -55.77 16.16 2.07
C VAL A 167 -56.13 17.43 1.31
N HIS A 168 -57.39 17.47 0.84
CA HIS A 168 -58.01 18.73 0.45
C HIS A 168 -58.08 19.66 1.68
N TYR A 169 -57.25 20.70 1.69
CA TYR A 169 -57.54 21.92 2.43
C TYR A 169 -58.58 22.70 1.63
N ASP A 170 -59.83 22.69 2.06
CA ASP A 170 -60.78 23.71 1.63
C ASP A 170 -60.25 25.08 2.12
N PRO A 171 -60.03 26.05 1.23
CA PRO A 171 -59.70 27.40 1.66
C PRO A 171 -60.92 27.98 2.37
N VAL A 172 -60.75 28.46 3.60
CA VAL A 172 -61.77 29.26 4.27
C VAL A 172 -61.84 30.60 3.56
N GLU A 173 -62.77 30.70 2.60
CA GLU A 173 -63.14 31.97 1.99
C GLU A 173 -63.76 32.86 3.08
N LEU A 174 -63.02 33.91 3.44
CA LEU A 174 -63.53 35.03 4.20
C LEU A 174 -64.25 35.97 3.24
N ASP A 175 -65.58 35.93 3.23
CA ASP A 175 -66.36 37.14 3.00
C ASP A 175 -67.73 37.11 3.69
N GLY A 176 -68.26 38.30 3.99
CA GLY A 176 -69.31 38.48 5.00
C GLY A 176 -70.76 38.50 4.49
N SER A 177 -71.68 38.25 5.43
CA SER A 177 -73.07 38.74 5.49
C SER A 177 -74.00 38.59 4.27
N GLY A 178 -75.03 37.74 4.38
CA GLY A 178 -76.20 37.79 3.49
C GLY A 178 -77.15 36.58 3.66
N ASP A 179 -78.30 36.79 4.30
CA ASP A 179 -79.29 35.74 4.59
C ASP A 179 -80.20 35.38 3.39
N SER A 180 -80.55 34.08 3.30
CA SER A 180 -81.84 33.48 2.87
C SER A 180 -82.60 34.06 1.63
N THR A 181 -82.89 33.28 0.58
CA THR A 181 -84.19 32.60 0.26
C THR A 181 -84.33 32.46 -1.29
N THR A 182 -85.20 31.68 -1.96
CA THR A 182 -86.07 30.51 -1.66
C THR A 182 -86.44 29.77 -2.97
N SER A 183 -86.90 28.51 -2.87
CA SER A 183 -87.80 27.79 -3.82
C SER A 183 -87.26 27.35 -5.19
N SER A 184 -87.80 26.33 -5.90
CA SER A 184 -88.48 25.08 -5.49
C SER A 184 -88.64 24.14 -6.73
N ASN A 185 -88.74 22.82 -6.50
CA ASN A 185 -89.33 21.77 -7.37
C ASN A 185 -89.02 21.71 -8.90
N ARG A 186 -88.40 20.60 -9.37
CA ARG A 186 -89.06 19.56 -10.22
C ARG A 186 -88.15 18.40 -10.64
N ASP A 187 -88.79 17.34 -11.14
CA ASP A 187 -88.25 16.02 -11.48
C ASP A 187 -87.31 15.97 -12.70
N GLY A 188 -86.42 14.97 -12.76
CA GLY A 188 -85.64 14.65 -13.97
C GLY A 188 -84.48 13.68 -13.72
N ALA A 189 -84.51 12.50 -14.34
CA ALA A 189 -83.56 11.41 -14.09
C ALA A 189 -82.14 11.61 -14.68
N SER A 190 -81.11 11.10 -14.00
CA SER A 190 -80.29 10.00 -14.57
C SER A 190 -79.31 9.35 -13.55
N THR A 191 -79.27 8.01 -13.60
CA THR A 191 -78.15 7.11 -13.22
C THR A 191 -77.29 7.41 -12.00
N ARG A 192 -77.71 6.87 -10.85
CA ARG A 192 -76.84 6.49 -9.73
C ARG A 192 -75.84 5.40 -10.19
N ILE A 193 -74.55 5.63 -10.10
CA ILE A 193 -73.53 4.56 -9.98
C ILE A 193 -73.29 4.36 -8.48
N GLU A 194 -73.40 3.12 -8.01
CA GLU A 194 -73.28 2.79 -6.59
C GLU A 194 -71.83 2.81 -6.14
N MET A 195 -71.53 3.56 -5.07
CA MET A 195 -70.27 3.39 -4.34
C MET A 195 -70.34 2.08 -3.54
N PRO A 196 -69.36 1.17 -3.68
CA PRO A 196 -69.34 -0.05 -2.87
C PRO A 196 -69.08 0.26 -1.40
N ASN A 197 -69.72 -0.52 -0.53
CA ASN A 197 -69.77 -0.30 0.91
C ASN A 197 -68.40 -0.16 1.61
N SER A 198 -68.41 0.63 2.69
CA SER A 198 -67.31 0.99 3.61
C SER A 198 -66.72 -0.16 4.45
N SER A 199 -66.62 -1.36 3.89
CA SER A 199 -66.17 -2.58 4.56
C SER A 199 -64.79 -3.09 4.11
N GLN A 200 -64.23 -2.56 3.03
CA GLN A 200 -62.82 -2.78 2.69
C GLN A 200 -61.95 -1.67 3.30
N ARG A 201 -61.62 -1.80 4.60
CA ARG A 201 -60.33 -1.29 5.05
C ARG A 201 -59.28 -2.01 4.21
N MET A 202 -58.55 -1.29 3.35
CA MET A 202 -57.28 -1.81 2.87
C MET A 202 -56.49 -2.28 4.09
N PRO A 203 -55.87 -3.48 4.06
CA PRO A 203 -54.99 -3.86 5.15
C PRO A 203 -53.94 -2.76 5.26
N THR A 204 -53.91 -2.07 6.40
CA THR A 204 -52.84 -1.14 6.74
C THR A 204 -51.55 -1.90 6.48
N MET A 205 -50.79 -1.49 5.46
CA MET A 205 -49.58 -2.22 5.06
C MET A 205 -48.71 -2.36 6.30
N THR A 206 -48.61 -3.59 6.81
CA THR A 206 -47.72 -3.93 7.92
C THR A 206 -46.35 -3.42 7.51
N GLY A 207 -45.81 -2.46 8.26
CA GLY A 207 -44.69 -1.63 7.83
C GLY A 207 -43.46 -2.47 7.51
N ASN A 208 -43.34 -2.91 6.26
CA ASN A 208 -42.10 -3.47 5.73
C ASN A 208 -41.06 -2.37 5.90
N LYS A 209 -40.01 -2.67 6.67
CA LYS A 209 -38.88 -1.74 6.86
C LYS A 209 -38.42 -1.29 5.48
N ARG A 210 -38.47 0.02 5.21
CA ARG A 210 -38.00 0.61 3.96
C ARG A 210 -36.58 0.12 3.69
N GLY A 211 -36.28 -0.21 2.44
CA GLY A 211 -34.91 -0.51 2.07
C GLY A 211 -34.01 0.71 2.33
N VAL A 212 -32.74 0.50 2.67
CA VAL A 212 -31.76 1.57 2.92
C VAL A 212 -31.72 2.58 1.76
N VAL A 213 -31.84 2.08 0.53
CA VAL A 213 -31.93 2.88 -0.71
C VAL A 213 -33.20 3.75 -0.75
N GLU A 214 -34.34 3.21 -0.35
CA GLU A 214 -35.62 3.94 -0.30
C GLU A 214 -35.61 5.00 0.80
N GLU A 215 -35.07 4.65 1.98
CA GLU A 215 -34.93 5.56 3.10
C GLU A 215 -34.00 6.75 2.76
N LEU A 216 -32.85 6.49 2.14
CA LEU A 216 -31.94 7.53 1.64
C LEU A 216 -32.62 8.52 0.70
N VAL A 217 -33.43 8.01 -0.25
CA VAL A 217 -34.16 8.85 -1.21
C VAL A 217 -35.27 9.64 -0.51
N SER A 218 -35.98 9.04 0.44
CA SER A 218 -36.98 9.75 1.25
C SER A 218 -36.38 10.84 2.16
N GLN A 219 -35.10 10.73 2.50
CA GLN A 219 -34.31 11.77 3.17
C GLN A 219 -33.71 12.82 2.19
N GLY A 220 -34.10 12.80 0.92
CA GLY A 220 -33.71 13.77 -0.09
C GLY A 220 -32.36 13.51 -0.78
N ALA A 221 -31.79 12.30 -0.67
CA ALA A 221 -30.60 11.95 -1.45
C ALA A 221 -30.96 11.72 -2.93
N SER A 222 -30.18 12.31 -3.85
CA SER A 222 -30.39 12.06 -5.28
C SER A 222 -30.02 10.62 -5.66
N PRO A 223 -30.67 10.00 -6.67
CA PRO A 223 -30.33 8.64 -7.10
C PRO A 223 -28.87 8.47 -7.55
N THR A 224 -28.25 9.54 -8.07
CA THR A 224 -26.84 9.57 -8.45
C THR A 224 -25.92 9.64 -7.23
N ASP A 225 -26.30 10.34 -6.15
CA ASP A 225 -25.59 10.31 -4.88
C ASP A 225 -25.69 8.93 -4.20
N VAL A 226 -26.85 8.27 -4.23
CA VAL A 226 -27.01 6.90 -3.70
C VAL A 226 -26.11 5.92 -4.47
N ALA A 227 -26.08 6.01 -5.80
CA ALA A 227 -25.14 5.23 -6.62
C ALA A 227 -23.66 5.53 -6.26
N LYS A 228 -23.32 6.79 -6.00
CA LYS A 228 -21.97 7.22 -5.59
C LYS A 228 -21.58 6.75 -4.19
N LEU A 229 -22.52 6.62 -3.25
CA LEU A 229 -22.28 5.99 -1.95
C LEU A 229 -21.99 4.48 -2.10
N SER A 230 -22.68 3.81 -3.04
CA SER A 230 -22.45 2.39 -3.32
C SER A 230 -21.06 2.11 -3.92
N ASP A 231 -20.45 3.10 -4.58
CA ASP A 231 -19.11 2.95 -5.17
C ASP A 231 -17.98 2.71 -4.15
N LEU A 232 -18.19 3.03 -2.87
CA LEU A 232 -17.22 2.76 -1.79
C LEU A 232 -16.96 1.25 -1.61
N PHE A 233 -17.95 0.42 -1.94
CA PHE A 233 -17.85 -1.03 -1.90
C PHE A 233 -17.34 -1.57 -3.24
N GLU A 234 -16.63 -2.69 -3.17
CA GLU A 234 -16.29 -3.49 -4.35
C GLU A 234 -17.55 -4.13 -4.96
N HIS A 235 -18.51 -4.50 -4.11
CA HIS A 235 -19.86 -4.93 -4.49
C HIS A 235 -20.89 -3.85 -4.09
N PRO A 236 -21.35 -2.99 -5.02
CA PRO A 236 -22.37 -1.98 -4.77
C PRO A 236 -23.65 -2.51 -4.11
N SER A 237 -23.99 -3.77 -4.36
CA SER A 237 -25.11 -4.47 -3.72
C SER A 237 -25.03 -4.51 -2.18
N CYS A 238 -23.83 -4.46 -1.59
CA CYS A 238 -23.64 -4.42 -0.14
C CYS A 238 -24.31 -3.22 0.55
N LEU A 239 -24.52 -2.09 -0.16
CA LEU A 239 -25.21 -0.92 0.39
C LEU A 239 -26.65 -1.25 0.88
N ARG A 240 -27.29 -2.28 0.32
CA ARG A 240 -28.63 -2.73 0.74
C ARG A 240 -28.66 -3.35 2.14
N GLN A 241 -27.51 -3.78 2.67
CA GLN A 241 -27.36 -4.44 3.97
C GLN A 241 -26.83 -3.49 5.06
N VAL A 242 -26.62 -2.21 4.75
CA VAL A 242 -25.99 -1.23 5.65
C VAL A 242 -27.03 -0.53 6.53
N ASP A 243 -26.81 -0.47 7.84
CA ASP A 243 -27.66 0.31 8.74
C ASP A 243 -27.56 1.83 8.50
N MET A 244 -28.69 2.53 8.63
CA MET A 244 -28.78 3.99 8.38
C MET A 244 -27.85 4.84 9.26
N SER A 245 -27.46 4.34 10.44
CA SER A 245 -26.45 4.98 11.31
C SER A 245 -25.09 5.16 10.59
N LEU A 246 -24.72 4.19 9.75
CA LEU A 246 -23.42 4.12 9.10
C LEU A 246 -23.32 5.02 7.86
N ILE A 247 -24.44 5.44 7.28
CA ILE A 247 -24.50 6.33 6.10
C ILE A 247 -23.70 7.62 6.31
N SER A 248 -23.72 8.18 7.53
CA SER A 248 -22.95 9.37 7.88
C SER A 248 -21.44 9.18 7.70
N TRP A 249 -20.92 8.01 8.07
CA TRP A 249 -19.52 7.61 7.88
C TRP A 249 -19.24 7.29 6.41
N ILE A 250 -20.11 6.55 5.71
CA ILE A 250 -19.96 6.25 4.28
C ILE A 250 -19.88 7.52 3.45
N ARG A 251 -20.72 8.53 3.74
CA ARG A 251 -20.67 9.84 3.07
C ARG A 251 -19.31 10.51 3.27
N LYS A 252 -18.82 10.58 4.53
CA LYS A 252 -17.47 11.12 4.84
C LYS A 252 -16.35 10.36 4.13
N GLN A 253 -16.43 9.03 4.05
CA GLN A 253 -15.43 8.21 3.34
C GLN A 253 -15.50 8.39 1.81
N THR A 254 -16.68 8.58 1.26
CA THR A 254 -16.91 8.86 -0.17
C THR A 254 -16.36 10.24 -0.55
N GLU A 255 -16.41 11.22 0.34
CA GLU A 255 -15.79 12.55 0.17
C GLU A 255 -14.25 12.51 0.24
N ILE A 256 -13.66 11.64 1.08
CA ILE A 256 -12.20 11.38 1.12
C ILE A 256 -11.72 10.72 -0.18
N GLY A 257 -12.61 9.94 -0.82
CA GLY A 257 -12.36 9.26 -2.08
C GLY A 257 -11.75 7.87 -1.93
N TYR A 258 -11.68 7.17 -3.06
CA TYR A 258 -11.18 5.81 -3.18
C TYR A 258 -10.31 5.68 -4.45
N TRP A 259 -9.53 4.60 -4.55
CA TRP A 259 -8.72 4.30 -5.73
C TRP A 259 -9.62 4.02 -6.94
N ARG A 260 -9.50 4.86 -7.99
CA ARG A 260 -10.30 4.71 -9.22
C ARG A 260 -9.93 3.45 -9.99
N ASN A 261 -8.63 3.16 -10.08
CA ASN A 261 -8.07 1.94 -10.67
C ASN A 261 -7.63 1.00 -9.54
N GLU A 262 -7.92 -0.29 -9.67
CA GLU A 262 -7.55 -1.33 -8.71
C GLU A 262 -6.01 -1.48 -8.62
N ALA A 263 -5.32 -1.40 -9.76
CA ALA A 263 -3.85 -1.44 -9.83
C ALA A 263 -3.16 -0.24 -9.15
N ALA A 264 -3.89 0.82 -8.76
CA ALA A 264 -3.28 1.96 -8.06
C ALA A 264 -2.72 1.57 -6.68
N LEU A 265 -3.37 0.64 -5.97
CA LEU A 265 -2.84 0.12 -4.70
C LEU A 265 -1.56 -0.68 -4.95
N PHE A 266 -1.57 -1.59 -5.93
CA PHE A 266 -0.42 -2.40 -6.33
C PHE A 266 0.82 -1.56 -6.61
N VAL A 267 0.68 -0.57 -7.51
CA VAL A 267 1.76 0.31 -7.96
C VAL A 267 2.36 1.10 -6.79
N LEU A 268 1.54 1.60 -5.87
CA LEU A 268 2.03 2.33 -4.70
C LEU A 268 2.75 1.41 -3.70
N CYS A 269 2.23 0.20 -3.46
CA CYS A 269 2.89 -0.77 -2.59
C CYS A 269 4.23 -1.26 -3.19
N ILE A 270 4.31 -1.43 -4.51
CA ILE A 270 5.58 -1.72 -5.22
C ILE A 270 6.53 -0.52 -5.19
N THR A 271 6.03 0.71 -5.34
CA THR A 271 6.86 1.93 -5.24
C THR A 271 7.59 1.97 -3.91
N MET A 272 6.89 1.62 -2.82
CA MET A 272 7.48 1.51 -1.48
C MET A 272 8.45 0.33 -1.36
N ALA A 273 8.10 -0.84 -1.89
CA ALA A 273 8.91 -2.07 -1.78
C ALA A 273 10.03 -2.19 -2.84
N ILE A 274 10.42 -1.10 -3.50
CA ILE A 274 11.57 -1.03 -4.43
C ILE A 274 12.51 0.14 -4.07
N SER A 275 12.04 1.15 -3.34
CA SER A 275 12.77 2.39 -3.12
C SER A 275 13.81 2.33 -2.00
N VAL A 276 13.92 1.23 -1.25
CA VAL A 276 14.65 1.18 0.03
C VAL A 276 15.76 0.12 0.01
N GLY A 277 17.01 0.56 -0.19
CA GLY A 277 18.25 -0.13 0.23
C GLY A 277 18.55 -1.56 -0.26
N HIS A 278 17.73 -2.13 -1.16
CA HIS A 278 17.73 -3.55 -1.57
C HIS A 278 19.09 -4.16 -1.91
N ILE A 279 20.04 -3.38 -2.43
CA ILE A 279 21.37 -3.88 -2.80
C ILE A 279 22.29 -3.93 -1.56
N GLU A 280 22.18 -2.92 -0.69
CA GLU A 280 23.06 -2.69 0.46
C GLU A 280 22.81 -3.73 1.55
N THR A 281 21.53 -4.03 1.83
CA THR A 281 21.13 -5.13 2.73
C THR A 281 21.67 -6.48 2.25
N MET A 282 21.53 -6.78 0.96
CA MET A 282 22.00 -8.04 0.36
C MET A 282 23.54 -8.17 0.40
N PHE A 283 24.30 -7.11 0.11
CA PHE A 283 25.76 -7.15 0.23
C PHE A 283 26.23 -7.24 1.67
N LYS A 284 25.60 -6.52 2.61
CA LYS A 284 25.90 -6.61 4.03
C LYS A 284 25.73 -8.04 4.53
N LEU A 285 24.61 -8.70 4.21
CA LEU A 285 24.37 -10.11 4.56
C LEU A 285 25.38 -11.06 3.89
N ASN A 286 25.63 -10.92 2.58
CA ASN A 286 26.60 -11.75 1.84
C ASN A 286 28.02 -11.64 2.46
N ARG A 287 28.42 -10.43 2.88
CA ARG A 287 29.72 -10.18 3.49
C ARG A 287 29.82 -10.72 4.92
N THR A 288 28.77 -10.58 5.73
CA THR A 288 28.74 -11.10 7.11
C THR A 288 28.80 -12.63 7.13
N TRP A 289 28.03 -13.30 6.27
CA TRP A 289 27.88 -14.76 6.26
C TRP A 289 28.73 -15.47 5.20
N SER A 290 29.68 -14.76 4.58
CA SER A 290 30.67 -15.26 3.62
C SER A 290 30.07 -16.07 2.44
N GLY A 291 28.90 -15.67 1.98
CA GLY A 291 28.17 -16.35 0.91
C GLY A 291 26.66 -16.14 0.98
N MET A 292 25.95 -16.71 0.03
CA MET A 292 24.50 -16.53 -0.14
C MET A 292 23.64 -17.46 0.75
N ALA A 293 24.21 -18.03 1.82
CA ALA A 293 23.50 -18.90 2.76
C ALA A 293 22.28 -18.22 3.41
N PHE A 294 22.36 -16.90 3.64
CA PHE A 294 21.28 -16.10 4.23
C PHE A 294 19.95 -16.14 3.45
N LEU A 295 19.95 -16.50 2.15
CA LEU A 295 18.73 -16.55 1.34
C LEU A 295 17.66 -17.50 1.90
N LEU A 296 18.07 -18.60 2.54
CA LEU A 296 17.13 -19.56 3.13
C LEU A 296 16.43 -18.98 4.37
N PRO A 297 17.14 -18.44 5.39
CA PRO A 297 16.53 -17.61 6.44
C PRO A 297 15.70 -16.44 5.92
N TYR A 298 16.11 -15.78 4.82
CA TYR A 298 15.38 -14.66 4.22
C TYR A 298 14.00 -15.09 3.72
N PHE A 299 13.95 -16.20 2.98
CA PHE A 299 12.69 -16.76 2.47
C PHE A 299 11.73 -17.16 3.61
N PHE A 300 12.25 -17.74 4.69
CA PHE A 300 11.44 -18.05 5.88
C PHE A 300 10.99 -16.80 6.65
N ALA A 301 11.86 -15.80 6.83
CA ALA A 301 11.50 -14.51 7.42
C ALA A 301 10.39 -13.82 6.60
N TYR A 302 10.49 -13.88 5.27
CA TYR A 302 9.48 -13.36 4.36
C TYR A 302 8.11 -14.05 4.58
N ILE A 303 8.07 -15.38 4.56
CA ILE A 303 6.81 -16.14 4.68
C ILE A 303 6.21 -16.11 6.10
N LEU A 304 7.03 -16.19 7.15
CA LEU A 304 6.57 -16.35 8.53
C LEU A 304 6.27 -15.02 9.23
N VAL A 305 6.93 -13.92 8.83
CA VAL A 305 6.79 -12.61 9.50
C VAL A 305 6.30 -11.53 8.55
N VAL A 306 7.00 -11.32 7.44
CA VAL A 306 6.73 -10.18 6.55
C VAL A 306 5.36 -10.30 5.88
N GLN A 307 5.13 -11.38 5.15
CA GLN A 307 3.90 -11.62 4.40
C GLN A 307 2.62 -11.54 5.26
N PRO A 308 2.54 -12.19 6.45
CA PRO A 308 1.36 -12.04 7.30
C PRO A 308 1.19 -10.62 7.87
N MET A 309 2.27 -9.87 8.09
CA MET A 309 2.20 -8.50 8.61
C MET A 309 1.83 -7.46 7.54
N ILE A 310 2.34 -7.56 6.31
CA ILE A 310 1.86 -6.71 5.20
C ILE A 310 0.36 -6.96 4.98
N CYS A 311 -0.09 -8.22 5.01
CA CYS A 311 -1.50 -8.57 4.88
C CYS A 311 -2.34 -7.96 6.02
N LEU A 312 -1.84 -8.00 7.26
CA LEU A 312 -2.49 -7.39 8.43
C LEU A 312 -2.61 -5.86 8.26
N GLU A 313 -1.53 -5.15 7.95
CA GLU A 313 -1.58 -3.69 7.75
C GLU A 313 -2.54 -3.28 6.63
N LEU A 314 -2.49 -3.97 5.48
CA LEU A 314 -3.37 -3.69 4.35
C LEU A 314 -4.86 -3.92 4.68
N VAL A 315 -5.20 -5.02 5.36
CA VAL A 315 -6.60 -5.33 5.71
C VAL A 315 -7.13 -4.39 6.79
N MET A 316 -6.32 -4.08 7.81
CA MET A 316 -6.72 -3.10 8.83
C MET A 316 -6.97 -1.72 8.23
N GLY A 317 -6.10 -1.26 7.32
CA GLY A 317 -6.26 0.01 6.63
C GLY A 317 -7.53 0.08 5.76
N GLN A 318 -7.79 -0.94 4.94
CA GLN A 318 -9.00 -1.06 4.13
C GLN A 318 -10.29 -0.94 4.96
N LEU A 319 -10.34 -1.60 6.11
CA LEU A 319 -11.56 -1.74 6.91
C LEU A 319 -11.79 -0.55 7.85
N PHE A 320 -10.77 -0.11 8.60
CA PHE A 320 -10.92 0.98 9.56
C PHE A 320 -10.90 2.38 8.92
N ARG A 321 -10.18 2.55 7.80
CA ARG A 321 -10.09 3.80 7.02
C ARG A 321 -9.80 5.05 7.87
N SER A 322 -8.87 4.91 8.82
CA SER A 322 -8.49 5.94 9.80
C SER A 322 -6.97 6.01 9.98
N GLY A 323 -6.50 7.06 10.64
CA GLY A 323 -5.12 7.17 11.12
C GLY A 323 -4.70 6.03 12.05
N GLN A 324 -3.39 5.81 12.17
CA GLN A 324 -2.79 4.68 12.91
C GLN A 324 -3.25 4.62 14.37
N SER A 325 -3.21 5.74 15.10
CA SER A 325 -3.62 5.81 16.52
C SER A 325 -5.09 5.43 16.71
N ALA A 326 -5.95 5.85 15.77
CA ALA A 326 -7.39 5.54 15.80
C ALA A 326 -7.68 4.07 15.47
N MET A 327 -6.91 3.48 14.56
CA MET A 327 -6.99 2.09 14.15
C MET A 327 -6.62 1.15 15.31
N TYR A 328 -5.49 1.40 15.99
CA TYR A 328 -5.06 0.59 17.13
C TYR A 328 -5.91 0.77 18.39
N ASP A 329 -6.58 1.91 18.59
CA ASP A 329 -7.55 2.07 19.70
C ASP A 329 -8.78 1.17 19.54
N LYS A 330 -9.16 0.81 18.30
CA LYS A 330 -10.30 -0.10 18.06
C LYS A 330 -9.95 -1.57 18.24
N LEU A 331 -8.75 -1.99 17.88
CA LEU A 331 -8.31 -3.37 18.12
C LEU A 331 -8.30 -3.70 19.62
N ARG A 332 -7.79 -2.76 20.43
CA ARG A 332 -7.90 -2.78 21.89
C ARG A 332 -7.93 -1.34 22.38
N ARG A 333 -8.96 -0.97 23.15
CA ARG A 333 -9.01 0.35 23.79
C ARG A 333 -7.73 0.55 24.60
N GLY A 334 -7.00 1.63 24.31
CA GLY A 334 -5.72 1.95 24.96
C GLY A 334 -4.46 1.63 24.15
N SER A 335 -4.51 0.84 23.07
CA SER A 335 -3.35 0.70 22.17
C SER A 335 -3.18 1.85 21.16
N SER A 336 -3.91 2.96 21.33
CA SER A 336 -3.73 4.18 20.50
C SER A 336 -2.30 4.72 20.48
N GLY A 337 -1.56 4.55 21.59
CA GLY A 337 -0.15 4.89 21.71
C GLY A 337 0.77 4.19 20.71
N LEU A 338 0.47 2.93 20.35
CA LEU A 338 1.23 2.18 19.35
C LEU A 338 1.19 2.87 17.98
N GLY A 339 -0.01 3.29 17.55
CA GLY A 339 -0.18 4.04 16.29
C GLY A 339 0.53 5.39 16.30
N THR A 340 0.60 6.05 17.46
CA THR A 340 1.35 7.31 17.62
C THR A 340 2.85 7.08 17.48
N VAL A 341 3.40 6.01 18.09
CA VAL A 341 4.82 5.65 17.97
C VAL A 341 5.20 5.25 16.54
N ILE A 342 4.35 4.49 15.84
CA ILE A 342 4.53 4.16 14.41
C ILE A 342 4.72 5.44 13.56
N VAL A 343 3.92 6.48 13.81
CA VAL A 343 4.02 7.76 13.11
C VAL A 343 5.28 8.55 13.50
N ILE A 344 5.66 8.56 14.78
CA ILE A 344 6.90 9.21 15.25
C ILE A 344 8.12 8.55 14.59
N LEU A 345 8.16 7.21 14.52
CA LEU A 345 9.22 6.45 13.85
C LEU A 345 9.30 6.76 12.35
N CYS A 346 8.15 6.79 11.67
CA CYS A 346 8.08 7.14 10.26
C CYS A 346 8.61 8.56 9.99
N LEU A 347 8.32 9.52 10.88
CA LEU A 347 8.78 10.91 10.75
C LEU A 347 10.27 11.10 11.10
N THR A 348 10.75 10.47 12.17
CA THR A 348 12.11 10.68 12.70
C THR A 348 13.18 9.89 11.96
N SER A 349 12.91 8.63 11.62
CA SER A 349 13.84 7.80 10.86
C SER A 349 13.52 7.79 9.37
N GLY A 350 12.29 7.40 9.00
CA GLY A 350 11.90 7.16 7.61
C GLY A 350 12.03 8.40 6.72
N CYS A 351 11.35 9.50 7.08
CA CYS A 351 11.33 10.72 6.27
C CYS A 351 12.72 11.36 6.14
N ILE A 352 13.51 11.39 7.22
CA ILE A 352 14.83 12.04 7.21
C ILE A 352 15.83 11.26 6.37
N ALA A 353 15.89 9.92 6.54
CA ALA A 353 16.75 9.06 5.72
C ALA A 353 16.35 9.10 4.24
N CYS A 354 15.05 9.04 3.93
CA CYS A 354 14.56 9.09 2.56
C CYS A 354 14.85 10.46 1.88
N ALA A 355 14.71 11.57 2.61
CA ALA A 355 15.07 12.90 2.10
C ALA A 355 16.58 13.05 1.86
N ARG A 356 17.42 12.48 2.73
CA ARG A 356 18.88 12.44 2.58
C ARG A 356 19.28 11.68 1.31
N CYS A 357 18.76 10.47 1.13
CA CYS A 357 19.05 9.62 -0.03
C CYS A 357 18.57 10.25 -1.36
N ALA A 358 17.34 10.77 -1.40
CA ALA A 358 16.82 11.46 -2.60
C ALA A 358 17.73 12.61 -3.06
N SER A 359 18.26 13.37 -2.08
CA SER A 359 19.18 14.49 -2.33
C SER A 359 20.55 14.01 -2.82
N GLU A 360 21.10 12.91 -2.29
CA GLU A 360 22.36 12.30 -2.75
C GLU A 360 22.25 11.86 -4.22
N TYR A 361 21.17 11.14 -4.57
CA TYR A 361 20.89 10.72 -5.95
C TYR A 361 20.71 11.91 -6.90
N MET A 362 20.09 13.01 -6.45
CA MET A 362 19.93 14.20 -7.28
C MET A 362 21.25 14.94 -7.52
N ILE A 363 22.19 14.93 -6.56
CA ILE A 363 23.55 15.44 -6.78
C ILE A 363 24.27 14.57 -7.82
N TYR A 364 24.15 13.25 -7.74
CA TYR A 364 24.71 12.32 -8.74
C TYR A 364 24.11 12.50 -10.14
N MET A 365 22.81 12.75 -10.23
CA MET A 365 22.12 13.09 -11.47
C MET A 365 22.64 14.40 -12.08
N VAL A 366 22.94 15.41 -11.26
CA VAL A 366 23.56 16.68 -11.72
C VAL A 366 25.02 16.46 -12.16
N ASP A 367 25.76 15.61 -11.47
CA ASP A 367 27.18 15.34 -11.79
C ASP A 367 27.37 14.62 -13.14
N LEU A 368 26.33 13.98 -13.71
CA LEU A 368 26.32 13.46 -15.10
C LEU A 368 26.45 14.55 -16.18
N PHE A 369 26.05 15.79 -15.89
CA PHE A 369 26.18 16.91 -16.84
C PHE A 369 27.60 17.48 -16.90
N ARG A 370 28.51 17.05 -16.01
CA ARG A 370 29.91 17.51 -16.06
C ARG A 370 30.61 17.00 -17.33
N LYS A 371 31.63 17.74 -17.77
CA LYS A 371 32.47 17.34 -18.91
C LYS A 371 33.09 15.97 -18.66
N GLU A 372 33.65 15.78 -17.47
CA GLU A 372 34.21 14.52 -16.97
C GLU A 372 33.43 14.10 -15.72
N MET A 373 33.01 12.83 -15.67
CA MET A 373 32.23 12.28 -14.55
C MET A 373 33.17 11.97 -13.37
N PRO A 374 32.84 12.37 -12.13
CA PRO A 374 33.80 12.40 -11.02
C PRO A 374 34.20 11.01 -10.48
N TRP A 375 33.50 9.95 -10.88
CA TRP A 375 33.83 8.55 -10.54
C TRP A 375 34.65 7.84 -11.63
N LYS A 376 34.91 8.47 -12.79
CA LYS A 376 35.88 7.94 -13.76
C LYS A 376 37.30 8.32 -13.34
N LEU A 377 38.26 7.45 -13.69
CA LEU A 377 39.67 7.71 -13.45
C LEU A 377 40.22 8.69 -14.47
N THR A 378 41.02 9.65 -14.01
CA THR A 378 41.80 10.52 -14.88
C THR A 378 43.07 9.82 -15.37
N VAL A 379 43.68 10.33 -16.44
CA VAL A 379 44.96 9.82 -16.97
C VAL A 379 46.10 9.99 -15.96
N GLU A 380 46.05 11.05 -15.16
CA GLU A 380 46.97 11.33 -14.05
C GLU A 380 46.87 10.26 -12.96
N GLU A 381 45.65 9.86 -12.56
CA GLU A 381 45.45 8.81 -11.54
C GLU A 381 45.91 7.44 -12.03
N GLN A 382 45.63 7.11 -13.30
CA GLN A 382 46.07 5.86 -13.91
C GLN A 382 47.61 5.77 -13.97
N SER A 383 48.27 6.81 -14.47
CA SER A 383 49.74 6.87 -14.52
C SER A 383 50.37 6.88 -13.11
N ALA A 384 49.73 7.55 -12.14
CA ALA A 384 50.18 7.58 -10.74
C ALA A 384 50.08 6.22 -10.01
N CYS A 385 49.19 5.31 -10.44
CA CYS A 385 49.17 3.92 -9.98
C CYS A 385 50.23 3.07 -10.69
N VAL A 386 50.34 3.15 -12.02
CA VAL A 386 51.29 2.35 -12.81
C VAL A 386 52.75 2.68 -12.45
N GLY A 387 53.05 3.93 -12.09
CA GLY A 387 54.37 4.34 -11.59
C GLY A 387 54.74 3.84 -10.19
N ALA A 388 53.82 3.23 -9.43
CA ALA A 388 54.09 2.72 -8.09
C ALA A 388 54.66 1.29 -8.12
N MET A 389 55.98 1.16 -8.24
CA MET A 389 56.67 -0.13 -8.38
C MET A 389 56.75 -0.97 -7.08
N THR A 390 56.61 -0.36 -5.90
CA THR A 390 56.68 -1.06 -4.61
C THR A 390 55.30 -1.20 -3.95
N GLU A 391 55.05 -2.37 -3.36
CA GLU A 391 53.78 -2.69 -2.68
C GLU A 391 53.39 -1.65 -1.63
N ALA A 392 54.35 -1.15 -0.83
CA ALA A 392 54.11 -0.13 0.18
C ALA A 392 53.59 1.20 -0.41
N VAL A 393 54.16 1.65 -1.53
CA VAL A 393 53.72 2.88 -2.22
C VAL A 393 52.38 2.68 -2.92
N CYS A 394 52.10 1.47 -3.42
CA CYS A 394 50.79 1.11 -3.96
C CYS A 394 49.71 1.13 -2.85
N LYS A 395 49.97 0.48 -1.71
CA LYS A 395 49.07 0.43 -0.55
C LYS A 395 48.83 1.82 0.06
N ALA A 396 49.83 2.72 0.04
CA ALA A 396 49.66 4.11 0.46
C ALA A 396 48.68 4.92 -0.42
N LYS A 397 48.39 4.49 -1.65
CA LYS A 397 47.40 5.07 -2.56
C LYS A 397 46.09 4.27 -2.65
N SER A 398 45.89 3.29 -1.78
CA SER A 398 44.61 2.59 -1.61
C SER A 398 43.53 3.59 -1.15
N PRO A 399 42.30 3.57 -1.69
CA PRO A 399 41.71 2.53 -2.54
C PRO A 399 41.83 2.76 -4.05
N ILE A 400 42.39 3.89 -4.53
CA ILE A 400 42.47 4.20 -5.98
C ILE A 400 43.33 3.17 -6.71
N CYS A 401 44.45 2.77 -6.09
CA CYS A 401 45.34 1.74 -6.62
C CYS A 401 45.22 0.44 -5.80
N LEU A 402 45.20 -0.71 -6.48
CA LEU A 402 45.20 -2.04 -5.88
C LEU A 402 46.47 -2.81 -6.31
N PHE A 403 47.01 -3.65 -5.42
CA PHE A 403 48.19 -4.45 -5.71
C PHE A 403 47.80 -5.88 -6.11
N ASN A 404 48.11 -6.26 -7.35
CA ASN A 404 47.79 -7.57 -7.95
C ASN A 404 48.95 -8.58 -7.73
N GLY A 405 49.59 -8.56 -6.56
CA GLY A 405 50.74 -9.42 -6.21
C GLY A 405 52.04 -9.19 -7.00
N LYS A 406 51.97 -8.53 -8.16
CA LYS A 406 53.10 -8.23 -9.06
C LYS A 406 53.19 -6.74 -9.38
N ASN A 407 52.09 -6.16 -9.87
CA ASN A 407 52.01 -4.76 -10.29
C ASN A 407 50.91 -4.01 -9.52
N CYS A 408 51.07 -2.68 -9.42
CA CYS A 408 50.03 -1.78 -8.93
C CYS A 408 49.08 -1.42 -10.08
N VAL A 409 47.78 -1.71 -9.93
CA VAL A 409 46.74 -1.49 -10.95
C VAL A 409 45.69 -0.48 -10.49
N PRO A 410 45.23 0.44 -11.37
CA PRO A 410 44.22 1.42 -11.02
C PRO A 410 42.80 0.82 -10.95
N SER A 411 42.00 1.20 -9.94
CA SER A 411 40.71 0.58 -9.62
C SER A 411 39.51 1.52 -9.84
N PRO A 412 38.61 1.23 -10.80
CA PRO A 412 37.35 1.97 -11.01
C PRO A 412 36.45 2.00 -9.77
N ILE A 413 36.29 0.86 -9.08
CA ILE A 413 35.47 0.75 -7.86
C ILE A 413 36.09 1.58 -6.73
N GLY A 414 37.42 1.57 -6.60
CA GLY A 414 38.13 2.36 -5.58
C GLY A 414 38.01 3.87 -5.79
N LYS A 415 38.07 4.33 -7.05
CA LYS A 415 37.79 5.73 -7.41
C LYS A 415 36.35 6.13 -7.10
N ALA A 416 35.36 5.31 -7.48
CA ALA A 416 33.96 5.57 -7.18
C ALA A 416 33.68 5.66 -5.67
N TYR A 417 34.22 4.72 -4.87
CA TYR A 417 34.16 4.75 -3.40
C TYR A 417 34.75 6.04 -2.82
N LEU A 418 35.95 6.44 -3.26
CA LEU A 418 36.59 7.65 -2.77
C LEU A 418 35.80 8.91 -3.15
N THR A 419 35.28 8.99 -4.38
CA THR A 419 34.43 10.10 -4.85
C THR A 419 33.16 10.21 -4.01
N TYR A 420 32.48 9.10 -3.71
CA TYR A 420 31.32 9.11 -2.81
C TYR A 420 31.70 9.56 -1.38
N LYS A 421 32.72 8.92 -0.79
CA LYS A 421 33.15 9.19 0.59
C LYS A 421 33.59 10.64 0.80
N SER A 422 34.45 11.17 -0.07
CA SER A 422 34.95 12.55 0.00
C SER A 422 33.86 13.62 -0.19
N ARG A 423 32.74 13.26 -0.83
CA ARG A 423 31.62 14.17 -1.09
C ARG A 423 30.67 14.26 0.10
N PHE A 424 30.38 13.15 0.78
CA PHE A 424 29.34 13.08 1.80
C PHE A 424 29.84 12.82 3.23
N TYR A 425 31.02 12.23 3.41
CA TYR A 425 31.60 11.93 4.73
C TYR A 425 32.70 12.95 5.11
N PRO A 426 32.98 13.15 6.41
CA PRO A 426 34.12 13.93 6.85
C PRO A 426 35.44 13.18 6.57
N MET A 427 36.30 13.76 5.73
CA MET A 427 37.65 13.25 5.48
C MET A 427 38.64 13.86 6.50
N GLY A 428 38.71 13.26 7.69
CA GLY A 428 39.65 13.62 8.76
C GLY A 428 39.02 14.38 9.94
N ASN A 429 39.84 14.76 10.93
CA ASN A 429 39.42 15.35 12.22
C ASN A 429 38.85 16.79 12.12
N GLY A 430 38.49 17.26 10.93
CA GLY A 430 37.90 18.57 10.72
C GLY A 430 36.46 18.62 11.21
N GLN A 431 36.26 19.00 12.48
CA GLN A 431 34.95 19.24 13.11
C GLN A 431 34.27 20.50 12.55
N GLY A 432 34.02 20.53 11.23
CA GLY A 432 33.28 21.59 10.57
C GLY A 432 31.78 21.34 10.65
N LEU A 433 31.07 22.12 11.46
CA LEU A 433 29.60 22.20 11.48
C LEU A 433 29.02 22.95 10.26
N ASN A 434 29.83 23.10 9.21
CA ASN A 434 29.51 23.84 8.00
C ASN A 434 28.47 23.06 7.18
N LEU A 435 27.37 23.73 6.85
CA LEU A 435 26.36 23.21 5.95
C LEU A 435 26.93 23.16 4.53
N GLU A 436 26.84 22.00 3.86
CA GLU A 436 27.38 21.83 2.51
C GLU A 436 26.41 22.49 1.50
N PRO A 437 26.83 23.50 0.71
CA PRO A 437 25.91 24.21 -0.19
C PRO A 437 25.26 23.29 -1.24
N SER A 438 25.97 22.25 -1.69
CA SER A 438 25.40 21.27 -2.62
C SER A 438 24.30 20.41 -2.02
N MET A 439 24.29 20.24 -0.69
CA MET A 439 23.27 19.47 -0.01
C MET A 439 22.02 20.32 0.27
N ILE A 440 22.19 21.59 0.64
CA ILE A 440 21.09 22.53 0.91
C ILE A 440 20.14 22.64 -0.29
N TRP A 441 20.65 22.92 -1.50
CA TRP A 441 19.78 23.06 -2.67
C TRP A 441 19.11 21.74 -3.03
N ALA A 442 19.78 20.60 -2.81
CA ALA A 442 19.24 19.28 -3.11
C ALA A 442 18.09 18.90 -2.16
N VAL A 443 18.20 19.23 -0.86
CA VAL A 443 17.09 19.06 0.10
C VAL A 443 15.90 19.95 -0.30
N ILE A 444 16.13 21.22 -0.64
CA ILE A 444 15.06 22.15 -1.06
C ILE A 444 14.36 21.65 -2.34
N ALA A 445 15.12 21.22 -3.34
CA ALA A 445 14.56 20.68 -4.59
C ALA A 445 13.80 19.36 -4.36
N THR A 446 14.27 18.49 -3.46
CA THR A 446 13.57 17.26 -3.05
C THR A 446 12.20 17.59 -2.45
N TYR A 447 12.15 18.50 -1.46
CA TYR A 447 10.90 18.90 -0.83
C TYR A 447 9.97 19.69 -1.77
N ALA A 448 10.50 20.41 -2.75
CA ALA A 448 9.69 21.03 -3.81
C ALA A 448 8.97 19.96 -4.67
N ILE A 449 9.68 18.91 -5.12
CA ILE A 449 9.08 17.78 -5.87
C ILE A 449 8.03 17.06 -5.02
N VAL A 450 8.33 16.77 -3.75
CA VAL A 450 7.38 16.15 -2.81
C VAL A 450 6.12 17.01 -2.63
N THR A 451 6.26 18.33 -2.56
CA THR A 451 5.13 19.27 -2.48
C THR A 451 4.27 19.18 -3.74
N LEU A 452 4.87 19.11 -4.92
CA LEU A 452 4.13 18.93 -6.18
C LEU A 452 3.35 17.61 -6.20
N PHE A 453 3.94 16.49 -5.77
CA PHE A 453 3.24 15.21 -5.68
C PHE A 453 2.07 15.23 -4.68
N GLN A 454 2.26 15.86 -3.51
CA GLN A 454 1.21 16.00 -2.50
C GLN A 454 0.07 16.93 -2.94
N MET A 455 0.36 18.00 -3.69
CA MET A 455 -0.64 18.93 -4.21
C MET A 455 -1.37 18.40 -5.45
N ALA A 456 -0.70 17.63 -6.31
CA ALA A 456 -1.33 16.94 -7.46
C ALA A 456 -2.29 15.82 -7.01
N GLY A 457 -2.14 15.34 -5.78
CA GLY A 457 -2.96 14.31 -5.15
C GLY A 457 -2.57 12.88 -5.57
N MET A 458 -2.65 11.96 -4.61
CA MET A 458 -2.16 10.58 -4.79
C MET A 458 -2.75 9.82 -5.99
N GLY A 459 -3.94 10.19 -6.47
CA GLY A 459 -4.54 9.56 -7.66
C GLY A 459 -3.74 9.79 -8.94
N ASN A 460 -3.45 11.06 -9.28
CA ASN A 460 -2.67 11.41 -10.48
C ASN A 460 -1.22 10.90 -10.37
N PHE A 461 -0.67 11.00 -9.16
CA PHE A 461 0.64 10.50 -8.79
C PHE A 461 0.84 9.00 -9.09
N THR A 462 -0.19 8.14 -8.88
CA THR A 462 -0.08 6.69 -9.20
C THR A 462 0.25 6.41 -10.67
N PHE A 463 -0.26 7.24 -11.59
CA PHE A 463 0.02 7.10 -13.01
C PHE A 463 1.50 7.42 -13.32
N THR A 464 2.01 8.54 -12.79
CA THR A 464 3.42 8.91 -12.91
C THR A 464 4.33 7.85 -12.30
N ALA A 465 4.01 7.33 -11.11
CA ALA A 465 4.76 6.26 -10.46
C ALA A 465 4.81 4.99 -11.32
N SER A 466 3.70 4.60 -11.96
CA SER A 466 3.66 3.42 -12.84
C SER A 466 4.59 3.55 -14.07
N LEU A 467 4.66 4.74 -14.68
CA LEU A 467 5.57 5.01 -15.79
C LEU A 467 7.04 4.98 -15.34
N VAL A 468 7.34 5.54 -14.17
CA VAL A 468 8.70 5.56 -13.60
C VAL A 468 9.15 4.14 -13.24
N ILE A 469 8.28 3.31 -12.66
CA ILE A 469 8.57 1.89 -12.41
C ILE A 469 8.86 1.16 -13.72
N MET A 470 8.07 1.39 -14.77
CA MET A 470 8.30 0.76 -16.09
C MET A 470 9.66 1.15 -16.69
N VAL A 471 10.07 2.42 -16.59
CA VAL A 471 11.38 2.89 -17.05
C VAL A 471 12.51 2.34 -16.18
N ALA A 472 12.39 2.40 -14.86
CA ALA A 472 13.38 1.85 -13.92
C ALA A 472 13.59 0.34 -14.14
N PHE A 473 12.50 -0.41 -14.38
CA PHE A 473 12.52 -1.81 -14.71
C PHE A 473 13.28 -2.07 -16.02
N PHE A 474 12.95 -1.34 -17.09
CA PHE A 474 13.66 -1.42 -18.37
C PHE A 474 15.16 -1.16 -18.24
N VAL A 475 15.55 -0.06 -17.58
CA VAL A 475 16.96 0.31 -17.40
C VAL A 475 17.71 -0.71 -16.53
N THR A 476 17.06 -1.24 -15.49
CA THR A 476 17.61 -2.30 -14.64
C THR A 476 17.82 -3.62 -15.41
N HIS A 477 16.91 -3.99 -16.32
CA HIS A 477 17.08 -5.18 -17.16
C HIS A 477 18.21 -5.00 -18.17
N VAL A 478 18.33 -3.82 -18.79
CA VAL A 478 19.45 -3.48 -19.66
C VAL A 478 20.77 -3.57 -18.90
N GLN A 479 20.85 -3.02 -17.68
CA GLN A 479 22.03 -3.10 -16.84
C GLN A 479 22.38 -4.55 -16.47
N ALA A 480 21.41 -5.35 -16.03
CA ALA A 480 21.62 -6.75 -15.66
C ALA A 480 22.08 -7.60 -16.86
N PHE A 481 21.43 -7.45 -18.01
CA PHE A 481 21.80 -8.16 -19.24
C PHE A 481 23.22 -7.80 -19.71
N VAL A 482 23.55 -6.50 -19.73
CA VAL A 482 24.88 -6.02 -20.12
C VAL A 482 25.95 -6.52 -19.15
N THR A 483 25.75 -6.39 -17.83
CA THR A 483 26.78 -6.75 -16.83
C THR A 483 26.99 -8.26 -16.69
N ILE A 484 25.94 -9.07 -16.78
CA ILE A 484 26.03 -10.54 -16.74
C ILE A 484 26.72 -11.08 -18.00
N GLY A 485 26.54 -10.42 -19.15
CA GLY A 485 27.20 -10.77 -20.42
C GLY A 485 28.70 -10.42 -20.49
N LEU A 486 29.28 -9.79 -19.46
CA LEU A 486 30.69 -9.43 -19.43
C LEU A 486 31.59 -10.63 -19.08
N ASP A 487 32.82 -10.61 -19.59
CA ASP A 487 33.85 -11.58 -19.22
C ASP A 487 34.07 -11.60 -17.69
N GLY A 488 33.72 -12.73 -17.07
CA GLY A 488 33.80 -12.89 -15.62
C GLY A 488 32.61 -12.40 -14.81
N GLY A 489 31.56 -11.88 -15.45
CA GLY A 489 30.36 -11.42 -14.75
C GLY A 489 29.71 -12.53 -13.90
N THR A 490 29.62 -13.75 -14.42
CA THR A 490 29.02 -14.85 -13.65
C THR A 490 29.94 -15.46 -12.58
N ASP A 491 31.25 -15.18 -12.62
CA ASP A 491 32.25 -15.89 -11.80
C ASP A 491 32.03 -15.63 -10.29
N PHE A 492 31.80 -14.37 -9.89
CA PHE A 492 31.57 -14.01 -8.48
C PHE A 492 30.21 -14.47 -7.96
N LEU A 493 29.16 -14.41 -8.78
CA LEU A 493 27.82 -14.87 -8.40
C LEU A 493 27.82 -16.39 -8.16
N TRP A 494 28.39 -17.18 -9.07
CA TRP A 494 28.51 -18.62 -8.86
C TRP A 494 29.46 -19.00 -7.73
N SER A 495 30.51 -18.21 -7.47
CA SER A 495 31.38 -18.41 -6.30
C SER A 495 30.60 -18.21 -4.99
N SER A 496 29.81 -17.14 -4.90
CA SER A 496 29.00 -16.80 -3.71
C SER A 496 27.84 -17.77 -3.44
N ILE A 497 27.34 -18.45 -4.49
CA ILE A 497 26.37 -19.55 -4.37
C ILE A 497 27.06 -20.86 -3.96
N LYS A 498 28.32 -21.09 -4.35
CA LYS A 498 29.06 -22.31 -3.99
C LYS A 498 29.64 -22.26 -2.57
N SER A 499 29.87 -21.08 -1.99
CA SER A 499 30.37 -20.92 -0.62
C SER A 499 29.30 -21.14 0.48
N TRP A 500 28.30 -21.99 0.23
CA TRP A 500 27.25 -22.31 1.20
C TRP A 500 27.79 -23.21 2.33
N ASP A 501 28.13 -22.59 3.46
CA ASP A 501 28.39 -23.31 4.70
C ASP A 501 27.10 -23.49 5.52
N LEU A 502 26.58 -24.71 5.46
CA LEU A 502 25.38 -25.17 6.17
C LEU A 502 25.54 -25.20 7.70
N SER A 503 26.77 -25.21 8.23
CA SER A 503 26.98 -25.27 9.69
C SER A 503 26.56 -23.96 10.38
N ASN A 504 26.66 -22.83 9.69
CA ASN A 504 26.26 -21.51 10.21
C ASN A 504 24.78 -21.43 10.61
N PHE A 505 23.88 -22.18 9.94
CA PHE A 505 22.45 -22.20 10.28
C PHE A 505 22.15 -22.76 11.67
N TYR A 506 23.00 -23.67 12.15
CA TYR A 506 22.85 -24.32 13.45
C TYR A 506 23.76 -23.71 14.51
N GLN A 507 24.96 -23.27 14.12
CA GLN A 507 25.94 -22.70 15.06
C GLN A 507 25.63 -21.26 15.49
N SER A 508 24.95 -20.45 14.67
CA SER A 508 24.72 -19.03 14.97
C SER A 508 23.23 -18.64 14.91
N SER A 509 22.67 -18.12 16.02
CA SER A 509 21.30 -17.55 16.02
C SER A 509 21.19 -16.29 15.16
N ARG A 510 22.24 -15.45 15.20
CA ARG A 510 22.32 -14.14 14.53
C ARG A 510 22.01 -14.16 13.03
N ILE A 511 22.24 -15.26 12.30
CA ILE A 511 21.88 -15.32 10.87
C ILE A 511 20.38 -15.15 10.65
N TRP A 512 19.54 -15.68 11.54
CA TRP A 512 18.09 -15.55 11.46
C TRP A 512 17.64 -14.13 11.77
N SER A 513 18.16 -13.52 12.84
CA SER A 513 17.83 -12.16 13.26
C SER A 513 18.32 -11.09 12.28
N HIS A 514 19.57 -11.17 11.82
CA HIS A 514 20.14 -10.24 10.84
C HIS A 514 19.31 -10.27 9.55
N THR A 515 18.96 -11.47 9.10
CA THR A 515 18.20 -11.64 7.85
C THR A 515 16.74 -11.21 8.01
N LEU A 516 16.10 -11.47 9.16
CA LEU A 516 14.75 -10.96 9.45
C LEU A 516 14.75 -9.42 9.52
N ARG A 517 15.72 -8.80 10.18
CA ARG A 517 15.89 -7.34 10.21
C ARG A 517 15.98 -6.77 8.80
N SER A 518 16.85 -7.32 7.93
CA SER A 518 16.97 -6.87 6.53
C SER A 518 15.69 -7.06 5.72
N CYS A 519 14.99 -8.19 5.89
CA CYS A 519 13.73 -8.44 5.21
C CYS A 519 12.63 -7.45 5.67
N MET A 520 12.56 -7.12 6.96
CA MET A 520 11.66 -6.09 7.48
C MET A 520 12.04 -4.67 7.05
N TYR A 521 13.34 -4.40 6.87
CA TYR A 521 13.86 -3.14 6.37
C TYR A 521 13.37 -2.87 4.93
N GLU A 522 13.61 -3.82 4.02
CA GLU A 522 13.27 -3.75 2.59
C GLU A 522 11.77 -3.64 2.36
N PHE A 523 10.96 -4.37 3.13
CA PHE A 523 9.50 -4.30 3.05
C PHE A 523 8.88 -3.21 3.93
N ILE A 524 9.65 -2.42 4.68
CA ILE A 524 9.19 -1.24 5.46
C ILE A 524 7.95 -1.51 6.35
N ILE A 525 7.98 -2.62 7.07
CA ILE A 525 6.86 -3.10 7.90
C ILE A 525 6.91 -2.44 9.28
N GLY A 526 5.76 -2.19 9.89
CA GLY A 526 5.68 -1.53 11.20
C GLY A 526 5.79 -0.01 11.13
N SER A 527 5.79 0.56 9.91
CA SER A 527 5.76 2.00 9.64
C SER A 527 4.35 2.53 9.31
N GLY A 528 3.34 1.67 9.21
CA GLY A 528 1.94 2.08 8.96
C GLY A 528 1.68 2.58 7.54
N ILE A 529 2.60 2.34 6.61
CA ILE A 529 2.51 2.82 5.23
C ILE A 529 1.43 2.04 4.48
N TYR A 530 1.41 0.72 4.61
CA TYR A 530 0.44 -0.14 3.93
C TYR A 530 -0.98 0.09 4.43
N SER A 531 -1.18 0.30 5.73
CA SER A 531 -2.49 0.67 6.29
C SER A 531 -2.97 2.04 5.80
N THR A 532 -2.08 3.02 5.65
CA THR A 532 -2.44 4.32 5.05
C THR A 532 -2.79 4.20 3.55
N LEU A 533 -2.04 3.43 2.75
CA LEU A 533 -2.32 3.23 1.33
C LEU A 533 -3.64 2.47 1.07
N SER A 534 -3.88 1.40 1.83
CA SER A 534 -5.10 0.58 1.75
C SER A 534 -6.35 1.30 2.25
N SER A 535 -6.23 2.36 3.07
CA SER A 535 -7.37 3.17 3.53
C SER A 535 -8.23 3.76 2.40
N LYS A 536 -7.69 3.87 1.17
CA LYS A 536 -8.42 4.33 -0.03
C LYS A 536 -8.83 3.19 -0.97
N SER A 537 -8.52 1.93 -0.67
CA SER A 537 -9.07 0.77 -1.40
C SER A 537 -10.59 0.68 -1.19
N ARG A 538 -11.31 -0.06 -2.07
CA ARG A 538 -12.75 -0.29 -1.86
C ARG A 538 -12.96 -1.34 -0.77
N ILE A 539 -14.05 -1.23 -0.01
CA ILE A 539 -14.41 -2.23 1.01
C ILE A 539 -14.87 -3.51 0.29
N GLY A 540 -14.26 -4.65 0.61
CA GLY A 540 -14.53 -5.92 -0.06
C GLY A 540 -13.57 -6.26 -1.21
N TYR A 541 -12.59 -5.40 -1.52
CA TYR A 541 -11.55 -5.69 -2.51
C TYR A 541 -10.53 -6.70 -1.96
N ASP A 542 -10.21 -7.74 -2.74
CA ASP A 542 -9.35 -8.85 -2.31
C ASP A 542 -7.85 -8.47 -2.30
N ILE A 543 -7.34 -8.16 -1.11
CA ILE A 543 -5.96 -7.69 -0.93
C ILE A 543 -4.90 -8.83 -0.90
N SER A 544 -5.29 -10.12 -0.93
CA SER A 544 -4.30 -11.22 -0.95
C SER A 544 -3.35 -11.13 -2.13
N LYS A 545 -3.92 -10.84 -3.32
CA LYS A 545 -3.21 -10.77 -4.60
C LYS A 545 -2.18 -9.65 -4.61
N GLU A 546 -2.56 -8.49 -4.08
CA GLU A 546 -1.65 -7.35 -3.87
C GLU A 546 -0.49 -7.75 -2.95
N THR A 547 -0.80 -8.36 -1.81
CA THR A 547 0.19 -8.75 -0.79
C THR A 547 1.22 -9.73 -1.37
N VAL A 548 0.77 -10.78 -2.05
CA VAL A 548 1.65 -11.77 -2.70
C VAL A 548 2.40 -11.15 -3.88
N GLY A 549 1.74 -10.34 -4.70
CA GLY A 549 2.33 -9.72 -5.88
C GLY A 549 3.45 -8.74 -5.54
N VAL A 550 3.28 -7.92 -4.50
CA VAL A 550 4.31 -6.97 -4.01
C VAL A 550 5.57 -7.71 -3.58
N GLY A 551 5.43 -8.81 -2.82
CA GLY A 551 6.56 -9.62 -2.39
C GLY A 551 7.30 -10.31 -3.53
N LEU A 552 6.57 -10.95 -4.46
CA LEU A 552 7.17 -11.59 -5.62
C LEU A 552 7.86 -10.58 -6.55
N PHE A 553 7.26 -9.42 -6.80
CA PHE A 553 7.82 -8.40 -7.68
C PHE A 553 9.03 -7.69 -7.07
N SER A 554 8.97 -7.35 -5.77
CA SER A 554 10.10 -6.80 -5.02
C SER A 554 11.28 -7.78 -4.96
N GLY A 555 11.01 -9.06 -4.67
CA GLY A 555 12.02 -10.11 -4.69
C GLY A 555 12.68 -10.27 -6.06
N TYR A 556 11.89 -10.27 -7.14
CA TYR A 556 12.40 -10.32 -8.52
C TYR A 556 13.33 -9.15 -8.86
N VAL A 557 12.93 -7.91 -8.52
CA VAL A 557 13.75 -6.72 -8.75
C VAL A 557 15.02 -6.75 -7.89
N THR A 558 14.93 -7.17 -6.63
CA THR A 558 16.09 -7.32 -5.73
C THR A 558 17.10 -8.31 -6.31
N MET A 559 16.65 -9.49 -6.78
CA MET A 559 17.52 -10.49 -7.40
C MET A 559 18.20 -9.99 -8.70
N LEU A 560 17.49 -9.23 -9.53
CA LEU A 560 18.08 -8.63 -10.74
C LEU A 560 19.17 -7.61 -10.41
N VAL A 561 18.90 -6.68 -9.50
CA VAL A 561 19.85 -5.61 -9.17
C VAL A 561 21.06 -6.19 -8.42
N PHE A 562 20.85 -7.11 -7.48
CA PHE A 562 21.94 -7.82 -6.80
C PHE A 562 22.77 -8.67 -7.77
N GLY A 563 22.13 -9.35 -8.72
CA GLY A 563 22.81 -10.11 -9.78
C GLY A 563 23.67 -9.22 -10.69
N ALA A 564 23.13 -8.08 -11.12
CA ALA A 564 23.87 -7.08 -11.92
C ALA A 564 25.08 -6.51 -11.16
N ALA A 565 24.91 -6.23 -9.87
CA ALA A 565 25.97 -5.73 -9.00
C ALA A 565 27.06 -6.78 -8.76
N CYS A 566 26.68 -8.04 -8.51
CA CYS A 566 27.63 -9.15 -8.43
C CYS A 566 28.41 -9.34 -9.74
N ALA A 567 27.74 -9.16 -10.88
CA ALA A 567 28.37 -9.32 -12.19
C ALA A 567 29.40 -8.22 -12.50
N LEU A 568 29.09 -6.97 -12.16
CA LEU A 568 30.04 -5.86 -12.24
C LEU A 568 31.30 -6.11 -11.38
N ILE A 569 31.14 -6.66 -10.19
CA ILE A 569 32.26 -7.00 -9.28
C ILE A 569 33.08 -8.16 -9.85
N GLY A 570 32.44 -9.23 -10.35
CA GLY A 570 33.13 -10.37 -10.98
C GLY A 570 33.97 -9.95 -12.20
N HIS A 571 33.42 -9.08 -13.05
CA HIS A 571 34.12 -8.53 -14.20
C HIS A 571 35.36 -7.70 -13.79
N HIS A 572 35.20 -6.75 -12.86
CA HIS A 572 36.33 -5.93 -12.41
C HIS A 572 37.39 -6.74 -11.63
N ALA A 573 36.98 -7.73 -10.84
CA ALA A 573 37.89 -8.66 -10.19
C ALA A 573 38.76 -9.42 -11.22
N LYS A 574 38.14 -9.90 -12.31
CA LYS A 574 38.84 -10.60 -13.39
C LYS A 574 39.79 -9.70 -14.19
N ILE A 575 39.36 -8.49 -14.56
CA ILE A 575 40.22 -7.51 -15.26
C ILE A 575 41.43 -7.12 -14.41
N LEU A 576 41.23 -6.89 -13.12
CA LEU A 576 42.30 -6.49 -12.20
C LEU A 576 43.12 -7.69 -11.70
N ASN A 577 42.67 -8.92 -11.97
CA ASN A 577 43.21 -10.19 -11.50
C ASN A 577 43.33 -10.26 -9.95
N VAL A 578 42.40 -9.63 -9.25
CA VAL A 578 42.31 -9.58 -7.79
C VAL A 578 41.08 -10.36 -7.32
N GLU A 579 41.16 -11.02 -6.17
CA GLU A 579 40.01 -11.75 -5.61
C GLU A 579 38.84 -10.81 -5.29
N ALA A 580 37.63 -11.19 -5.70
CA ALA A 580 36.42 -10.36 -5.58
C ALA A 580 36.07 -9.94 -4.14
N THR A 581 36.47 -10.75 -3.14
CA THR A 581 36.32 -10.44 -1.70
C THR A 581 37.02 -9.15 -1.30
N THR A 582 38.09 -8.76 -2.02
CA THR A 582 38.85 -7.52 -1.82
C THR A 582 38.01 -6.26 -2.00
N PHE A 583 36.94 -6.31 -2.80
CA PHE A 583 36.04 -5.16 -3.01
C PHE A 583 34.94 -5.04 -1.94
N MET A 584 34.63 -6.12 -1.21
CA MET A 584 33.44 -6.18 -0.36
C MET A 584 33.43 -5.13 0.76
N TRP A 585 34.58 -4.80 1.35
CA TRP A 585 34.67 -3.81 2.43
C TRP A 585 34.37 -2.38 1.98
N MET A 586 34.48 -2.09 0.67
CA MET A 586 34.08 -0.79 0.11
C MET A 586 32.57 -0.71 -0.17
N LEU A 587 31.87 -1.85 -0.16
CA LEU A 587 30.50 -2.00 -0.67
C LEU A 587 29.50 -2.39 0.44
N GLU A 588 29.85 -2.22 1.71
CA GLU A 588 29.05 -2.71 2.84
C GLU A 588 27.78 -1.88 3.11
N GLN A 589 27.83 -0.57 2.87
CA GLN A 589 26.85 0.38 3.44
C GLN A 589 26.22 1.34 2.41
N ASP A 590 26.90 1.62 1.29
CA ASP A 590 26.44 2.56 0.24
C ASP A 590 26.75 2.01 -1.17
N CYS A 591 26.63 0.69 -1.39
CA CYS A 591 27.04 0.05 -2.64
C CYS A 591 26.27 0.56 -3.87
N SER A 592 25.04 1.06 -3.68
CA SER A 592 24.21 1.59 -4.77
C SER A 592 24.90 2.77 -5.45
N TYR A 593 25.34 3.76 -4.68
CA TYR A 593 26.05 4.95 -5.16
C TYR A 593 27.43 4.64 -5.77
N ILE A 594 28.03 3.49 -5.45
CA ILE A 594 29.35 3.08 -5.96
C ILE A 594 29.22 2.26 -7.24
N LEU A 595 28.23 1.36 -7.34
CA LEU A 595 28.10 0.41 -8.45
C LEU A 595 27.16 0.90 -9.57
N LEU A 596 26.09 1.64 -9.26
CA LEU A 596 25.20 2.20 -10.27
C LEU A 596 25.91 3.13 -11.29
N PRO A 597 26.84 4.03 -10.90
CA PRO A 597 27.55 4.88 -11.87
C PRO A 597 28.54 4.10 -12.77
N LEU A 598 28.91 2.88 -12.40
CA LEU A 598 29.81 2.02 -13.15
C LEU A 598 29.06 1.08 -14.12
N GLY A 599 27.78 0.78 -13.85
CA GLY A 599 26.99 -0.23 -14.58
C GLY A 599 26.84 -0.02 -16.09
N PHE A 600 26.97 1.21 -16.59
CA PHE A 600 26.81 1.54 -18.01
C PHE A 600 28.13 1.89 -18.73
N GLN A 601 29.30 1.80 -18.08
CA GLN A 601 30.57 2.27 -18.66
C GLN A 601 30.95 1.60 -19.99
N ILE A 602 30.59 0.32 -20.18
CA ILE A 602 30.82 -0.43 -21.43
C ILE A 602 30.02 0.16 -22.61
N THR A 603 28.87 0.80 -22.34
CA THR A 603 27.98 1.33 -23.39
C THR A 603 28.42 2.67 -24.00
N GLN A 604 29.51 3.27 -23.49
CA GLN A 604 30.18 4.51 -23.93
C GLN A 604 29.26 5.64 -24.42
N ASN A 605 28.76 5.55 -25.67
CA ASN A 605 27.84 6.49 -26.29
C ASN A 605 26.50 6.64 -25.53
N MET A 606 25.99 5.57 -24.91
CA MET A 606 24.69 5.57 -24.21
C MET A 606 24.77 5.78 -22.69
N GLU A 607 25.98 5.76 -22.12
CA GLU A 607 26.23 5.75 -20.68
C GLU A 607 25.54 6.91 -19.95
N ARG A 608 25.68 8.14 -20.48
CA ARG A 608 25.09 9.35 -19.86
C ARG A 608 23.56 9.30 -19.88
N THR A 609 22.97 8.84 -20.98
CA THR A 609 21.51 8.76 -21.15
C THR A 609 20.91 7.69 -20.24
N LEU A 610 21.51 6.50 -20.19
CA LEU A 610 21.06 5.40 -19.32
C LEU A 610 21.28 5.74 -17.84
N GLY A 611 22.41 6.34 -17.48
CA GLY A 611 22.66 6.85 -16.13
C GLY A 611 21.67 7.95 -15.70
N MET A 612 21.31 8.85 -16.62
CA MET A 612 20.32 9.91 -16.34
C MET A 612 18.92 9.33 -16.11
N LEU A 613 18.51 8.34 -16.90
CA LEU A 613 17.26 7.63 -16.70
C LEU A 613 17.28 6.86 -15.35
N GLN A 614 18.38 6.18 -15.02
CA GLN A 614 18.50 5.43 -13.76
C GLN A 614 18.43 6.35 -12.55
N PHE A 615 19.31 7.35 -12.43
CA PHE A 615 19.31 8.26 -11.29
C PHE A 615 18.04 9.12 -11.23
N GLY A 616 17.51 9.55 -12.39
CA GLY A 616 16.23 10.26 -12.46
C GLY A 616 15.07 9.41 -11.92
N CYS A 617 15.02 8.12 -12.27
CA CYS A 617 14.04 7.20 -11.69
C CYS A 617 14.24 7.02 -10.18
N CYS A 618 15.48 6.84 -9.69
CA CYS A 618 15.78 6.73 -8.26
C CYS A 618 15.31 7.98 -7.48
N VAL A 619 15.62 9.20 -7.97
CA VAL A 619 15.16 10.45 -7.36
C VAL A 619 13.64 10.52 -7.32
N VAL A 620 12.96 10.21 -8.43
CA VAL A 620 11.49 10.27 -8.47
C VAL A 620 10.85 9.21 -7.57
N LEU A 621 11.37 7.99 -7.51
CA LEU A 621 10.86 6.93 -6.61
C LEU A 621 11.09 7.25 -5.13
N LEU A 622 12.22 7.87 -4.77
CA LEU A 622 12.48 8.32 -3.40
C LEU A 622 11.62 9.53 -3.00
N CYS A 623 11.45 10.53 -3.88
CA CYS A 623 10.48 11.60 -3.68
C CYS A 623 9.04 11.07 -3.57
N SER A 624 8.70 10.04 -4.34
CA SER A 624 7.41 9.33 -4.26
C SER A 624 7.21 8.66 -2.91
N THR A 625 8.24 7.98 -2.41
CA THR A 625 8.26 7.29 -1.11
C THR A 625 8.12 8.29 0.05
N LEU A 626 8.88 9.38 0.03
CA LEU A 626 8.80 10.45 1.02
C LEU A 626 7.41 11.11 1.03
N ALA A 627 6.79 11.31 -0.14
CA ALA A 627 5.42 11.81 -0.23
C ALA A 627 4.41 10.85 0.44
N ILE A 628 4.55 9.53 0.24
CA ILE A 628 3.68 8.52 0.87
C ILE A 628 3.87 8.51 2.40
N GLN A 629 5.11 8.52 2.89
CA GLN A 629 5.43 8.58 4.32
C GLN A 629 4.80 9.81 5.01
N ILE A 630 4.79 10.96 4.32
CA ILE A 630 4.15 12.19 4.83
C ILE A 630 2.62 12.04 4.93
N GLU A 631 1.94 11.34 4.01
CA GLU A 631 0.49 11.10 4.12
C GLU A 631 0.16 10.22 5.35
N VAL A 632 1.06 9.33 5.81
CA VAL A 632 0.87 8.55 7.06
C VAL A 632 0.73 9.49 8.26
N ALA A 633 1.61 10.48 8.36
CA ALA A 633 1.57 11.48 9.43
C ALA A 633 0.33 12.39 9.32
N VAL A 634 0.02 12.87 8.11
CA VAL A 634 -1.16 13.74 7.85
C VAL A 634 -2.47 13.01 8.16
N ALA A 635 -2.59 11.73 7.79
CA ALA A 635 -3.75 10.90 8.10
C ALA A 635 -3.93 10.71 9.62
N ASN A 636 -2.83 10.55 10.37
CA ASN A 636 -2.91 10.41 11.82
C ASN A 636 -3.25 11.74 12.52
N ILE A 637 -2.60 12.84 12.15
CA ILE A 637 -2.84 14.18 12.73
C ILE A 637 -4.30 14.61 12.54
N LYS A 638 -4.88 14.32 11.37
CA LYS A 638 -6.30 14.59 11.06
C LYS A 638 -7.29 13.91 12.01
N ASP A 639 -6.96 12.70 12.50
CA ASP A 639 -7.84 11.88 13.32
C ASP A 639 -7.54 12.02 14.84
N LEU A 640 -6.61 12.89 15.25
CA LEU A 640 -6.30 13.14 16.67
C LEU A 640 -7.45 13.89 17.37
N PRO A 641 -8.00 13.36 18.48
CA PRO A 641 -9.21 13.90 19.13
C PRO A 641 -8.97 15.20 19.91
N PHE A 642 -7.73 15.47 20.34
CA PHE A 642 -7.37 16.72 21.03
C PHE A 642 -7.34 17.93 20.10
N MET A 643 -7.09 17.69 18.82
CA MET A 643 -6.90 18.74 17.83
C MET A 643 -8.23 18.89 17.10
N GLY A 644 -9.00 19.91 17.45
CA GLY A 644 -10.33 20.20 16.89
C GLY A 644 -10.30 20.68 15.43
N ILE A 645 -9.58 19.97 14.55
CA ILE A 645 -9.26 20.34 13.15
C ILE A 645 -10.46 20.12 12.22
N ASN A 646 -11.67 20.52 12.64
CA ASN A 646 -12.84 20.52 11.77
C ASN A 646 -12.83 21.72 10.79
N MET A 647 -11.88 22.65 10.93
CA MET A 647 -11.82 23.93 10.19
C MET A 647 -10.55 24.17 9.36
N MET A 648 -9.51 23.34 9.49
CA MET A 648 -8.27 23.52 8.70
C MET A 648 -8.29 22.59 7.50
N ASN A 649 -8.21 23.14 6.28
CA ASN A 649 -8.13 22.34 5.06
C ASN A 649 -6.95 21.38 5.14
N VAL A 650 -7.15 20.12 4.74
CA VAL A 650 -6.11 19.05 4.79
C VAL A 650 -4.82 19.49 4.07
N ASN A 651 -4.93 20.31 3.03
CA ASN A 651 -3.78 20.86 2.30
C ASN A 651 -2.88 21.75 3.18
N TRP A 652 -3.44 22.52 4.13
CA TRP A 652 -2.64 23.29 5.09
C TRP A 652 -1.87 22.38 6.04
N ILE A 653 -2.48 21.28 6.52
CA ILE A 653 -1.80 20.28 7.35
C ILE A 653 -0.61 19.69 6.58
N ARG A 654 -0.81 19.30 5.30
CA ARG A 654 0.26 18.80 4.43
C ARG A 654 1.41 19.80 4.30
N ILE A 655 1.12 21.05 3.98
CA ILE A 655 2.14 22.10 3.81
C ILE A 655 2.92 22.33 5.12
N ILE A 656 2.26 22.36 6.28
CA ILE A 656 2.91 22.53 7.59
C ILE A 656 3.83 21.34 7.91
N VAL A 657 3.38 20.10 7.68
CA VAL A 657 4.20 18.89 7.90
C VAL A 657 5.40 18.86 6.94
N ILE A 658 5.21 19.20 5.67
CA ILE A 658 6.30 19.30 4.68
C ILE A 658 7.31 20.37 5.09
N PHE A 659 6.85 21.56 5.45
CA PHE A 659 7.73 22.69 5.82
C PHE A 659 8.54 22.40 7.08
N THR A 660 7.92 21.81 8.12
CA THR A 660 8.62 21.41 9.34
C THR A 660 9.66 20.31 9.09
N LEU A 661 9.33 19.29 8.29
CA LEU A 661 10.29 18.25 7.89
C LEU A 661 11.44 18.79 7.03
N MET A 662 11.18 19.76 6.15
CA MET A 662 12.21 20.45 5.37
C MET A 662 13.18 21.21 6.28
N LEU A 663 12.69 21.97 7.26
CA LEU A 663 13.55 22.68 8.22
C LEU A 663 14.43 21.72 9.05
N ILE A 664 13.86 20.60 9.50
CA ILE A 664 14.61 19.55 10.21
C ILE A 664 15.70 18.97 9.30
N SER A 665 15.35 18.59 8.06
CA SER A 665 16.27 17.99 7.09
C SER A 665 17.40 18.92 6.64
N LEU A 666 17.16 20.23 6.60
CA LEU A 666 18.20 21.24 6.37
C LEU A 666 19.26 21.21 7.48
N GLY A 667 18.88 20.95 8.73
CA GLY A 667 19.84 20.71 9.83
C GLY A 667 20.75 19.49 9.60
N PHE A 668 20.29 18.49 8.86
CA PHE A 668 21.07 17.30 8.48
C PHE A 668 21.84 17.46 7.15
N SER A 669 22.03 18.70 6.67
CA SER A 669 22.77 19.00 5.42
C SER A 669 24.30 19.14 5.61
N THR A 670 24.86 18.68 6.74
CA THR A 670 26.31 18.60 6.96
C THR A 670 26.88 17.25 6.51
N ARG A 671 28.21 17.12 6.49
CA ARG A 671 28.88 15.84 6.18
C ARG A 671 28.78 14.85 7.34
N VAL A 672 29.02 15.31 8.57
CA VAL A 672 28.85 14.50 9.80
C VAL A 672 27.40 14.01 9.96
N ALA A 673 26.42 14.73 9.42
CA ALA A 673 25.03 14.30 9.48
C ALA A 673 24.72 13.00 8.72
N LYS A 674 25.55 12.54 7.77
CA LYS A 674 25.36 11.22 7.12
C LYS A 674 25.53 10.08 8.13
N ASP A 675 26.58 10.14 8.96
CA ASP A 675 26.81 9.17 10.04
C ASP A 675 25.69 9.21 11.10
N VAL A 676 25.20 10.41 11.43
CA VAL A 676 24.08 10.61 12.37
C VAL A 676 22.76 10.07 11.81
N VAL A 677 22.45 10.30 10.53
CA VAL A 677 21.23 9.80 9.89
C VAL A 677 21.26 8.26 9.85
N TRP A 678 22.40 7.66 9.52
CA TRP A 678 22.57 6.20 9.57
C TRP A 678 22.44 5.63 10.99
N PHE A 679 22.99 6.31 12.00
CA PHE A 679 22.82 5.93 13.40
C PHE A 679 21.35 6.01 13.83
N LEU A 680 20.64 7.09 13.46
CA LEU A 680 19.22 7.26 13.76
C LEU A 680 18.36 6.19 13.06
N GLU A 681 18.67 5.86 11.81
CA GLU A 681 18.03 4.78 11.07
C GLU A 681 18.25 3.41 11.73
N SER A 682 19.47 3.11 12.18
CA SER A 682 19.78 1.84 12.85
C SER A 682 19.18 1.75 14.27
N ALA A 683 19.35 2.79 15.09
CA ALA A 683 19.00 2.76 16.51
C ALA A 683 17.55 3.17 16.82
N VAL A 684 16.89 3.90 15.91
CA VAL A 684 15.46 4.28 16.04
C VAL A 684 14.63 3.62 14.95
N GLY A 685 15.09 3.56 13.69
CA GLY A 685 14.33 2.95 12.58
C GLY A 685 14.19 1.43 12.69
N ASP A 686 15.30 0.68 12.74
CA ASP A 686 15.27 -0.79 12.76
C ASP A 686 14.75 -1.34 14.08
N MET A 687 15.31 -0.84 15.19
CA MET A 687 14.82 -1.16 16.53
C MET A 687 13.34 -0.76 16.70
N GLY A 688 12.95 0.40 16.16
CA GLY A 688 11.58 0.89 16.17
C GLY A 688 10.61 -0.01 15.42
N ARG A 689 10.94 -0.42 14.19
CA ARG A 689 10.12 -1.34 13.39
C ARG A 689 10.01 -2.72 14.04
N ALA A 690 11.11 -3.28 14.54
CA ALA A 690 11.08 -4.55 15.28
C ALA A 690 10.14 -4.47 16.51
N PHE A 691 10.24 -3.37 17.27
CA PHE A 691 9.37 -3.09 18.42
C PHE A 691 7.90 -2.91 18.02
N THR A 692 7.58 -2.08 17.01
CA THR A 692 6.17 -1.85 16.63
C THR A 692 5.52 -3.11 16.09
N VAL A 693 6.22 -3.93 15.29
CA VAL A 693 5.68 -5.21 14.80
C VAL A 693 5.51 -6.21 15.95
N LEU A 694 6.40 -6.24 16.95
CA LEU A 694 6.23 -7.09 18.14
C LEU A 694 4.99 -6.68 18.94
N ILE A 695 4.83 -5.39 19.26
CA ILE A 695 3.66 -4.92 20.01
C ILE A 695 2.38 -5.10 19.19
N THR A 696 2.39 -4.90 17.87
CA THR A 696 1.26 -5.23 16.98
C THR A 696 0.89 -6.72 17.05
N ALA A 697 1.88 -7.62 17.02
CA ALA A 697 1.67 -9.06 17.17
C ALA A 697 1.10 -9.43 18.55
N ILE A 698 1.45 -8.70 19.62
CA ILE A 698 0.88 -8.89 20.96
C ILE A 698 -0.57 -8.36 21.02
N VAL A 699 -0.81 -7.15 20.51
CA VAL A 699 -2.15 -6.52 20.49
C VAL A 699 -3.14 -7.39 19.71
N VAL A 700 -2.78 -7.80 18.49
CA VAL A 700 -3.64 -8.61 17.63
C VAL A 700 -3.65 -10.09 18.04
N GLY A 701 -2.48 -10.64 18.38
CA GLY A 701 -2.28 -12.06 18.68
C GLY A 701 -2.77 -12.52 20.05
N TRP A 702 -2.76 -11.64 21.06
CA TRP A 702 -2.99 -12.01 22.46
C TRP A 702 -4.01 -11.12 23.20
N LEU A 703 -4.06 -9.82 22.92
CA LEU A 703 -4.97 -8.89 23.62
C LEU A 703 -6.35 -8.76 22.94
N HIS A 704 -6.39 -8.80 21.61
CA HIS A 704 -7.63 -8.85 20.83
C HIS A 704 -8.30 -10.23 20.96
N GLY A 705 -9.64 -10.26 21.01
CA GLY A 705 -10.42 -11.48 21.22
C GLY A 705 -10.23 -12.16 22.59
N CYS A 706 -9.36 -11.64 23.47
CA CYS A 706 -9.04 -12.22 24.78
C CYS A 706 -10.29 -12.34 25.68
N ASP A 707 -11.25 -11.43 25.56
CA ASP A 707 -12.47 -11.46 26.37
C ASP A 707 -13.45 -12.55 25.88
N LYS A 708 -13.65 -12.70 24.56
CA LYS A 708 -14.34 -13.85 23.94
C LYS A 708 -13.66 -15.19 24.28
N GLN A 709 -12.33 -15.20 24.47
CA GLN A 709 -11.58 -16.38 24.93
C GLN A 709 -11.85 -16.73 26.41
N LYS A 710 -11.98 -15.72 27.29
CA LYS A 710 -12.34 -15.90 28.71
C LYS A 710 -13.78 -16.39 28.88
N GLU A 711 -14.70 -15.89 28.08
CA GLU A 711 -16.09 -16.39 28.00
C GLU A 711 -16.11 -17.87 27.58
N ALA A 712 -15.20 -18.28 26.69
CA ALA A 712 -15.15 -19.64 26.17
C ALA A 712 -14.46 -20.67 27.07
N LEU A 713 -13.52 -20.28 27.95
CA LEU A 713 -12.65 -21.19 28.71
C LEU A 713 -12.52 -20.83 30.21
N GLY A 714 -13.25 -19.83 30.69
CA GLY A 714 -13.10 -19.30 32.03
C GLY A 714 -11.86 -18.38 32.17
N LYS A 715 -11.99 -17.37 33.04
CA LYS A 715 -10.93 -16.35 33.25
C LYS A 715 -9.63 -16.97 33.78
N LYS A 716 -9.73 -17.91 34.73
CA LYS A 716 -8.57 -18.55 35.38
C LYS A 716 -7.68 -19.28 34.37
N THR A 717 -8.29 -20.17 33.57
CA THR A 717 -7.61 -20.95 32.53
C THR A 717 -6.80 -20.08 31.57
N VAL A 718 -7.41 -19.01 31.03
CA VAL A 718 -6.77 -18.13 30.04
C VAL A 718 -5.61 -17.34 30.66
N TYR A 719 -5.79 -16.79 31.87
CA TYR A 719 -4.71 -16.06 32.54
C TYR A 719 -3.55 -16.96 32.95
N THR A 720 -3.81 -18.19 33.44
CA THR A 720 -2.75 -19.17 33.73
C THR A 720 -1.96 -19.53 32.48
N PHE A 721 -2.63 -19.82 31.36
CA PHE A 721 -1.97 -20.13 30.09
C PHE A 721 -1.08 -18.97 29.60
N ASN A 722 -1.65 -17.76 29.53
CA ASN A 722 -0.93 -16.58 29.04
C ASN A 722 0.25 -16.22 29.95
N SER A 723 0.09 -16.27 31.27
CA SER A 723 1.15 -15.92 32.22
C SER A 723 2.32 -16.90 32.13
N ILE A 724 2.05 -18.21 32.09
CA ILE A 724 3.12 -19.22 31.97
C ILE A 724 3.85 -19.06 30.63
N PHE A 725 3.12 -18.92 29.51
CA PHE A 725 3.74 -18.72 28.21
C PHE A 725 4.64 -17.48 28.18
N TRP A 726 4.15 -16.33 28.63
CA TRP A 726 4.93 -15.09 28.60
C TRP A 726 6.12 -15.11 29.56
N VAL A 727 6.01 -15.76 30.73
CA VAL A 727 7.16 -15.98 31.61
C VAL A 727 8.24 -16.84 30.93
N PHE A 728 7.87 -17.97 30.31
CA PHE A 728 8.84 -18.79 29.56
C PHE A 728 9.42 -18.05 28.34
N ASN A 729 8.62 -17.24 27.65
CA ASN A 729 9.09 -16.45 26.50
C ASN A 729 10.07 -15.34 26.93
N ILE A 730 9.78 -14.62 28.02
CA ILE A 730 10.67 -13.59 28.60
C ILE A 730 11.95 -14.23 29.15
N ILE A 731 11.87 -15.38 29.83
CA ILE A 731 13.07 -16.12 30.27
C ILE A 731 13.93 -16.51 29.07
N ALA A 732 13.33 -17.09 28.02
CA ALA A 732 14.06 -17.44 26.81
C ALA A 732 14.70 -16.22 26.14
N PHE A 733 14.01 -15.07 26.09
CA PHE A 733 14.54 -13.80 25.58
C PHE A 733 15.73 -13.27 26.42
N VAL A 734 15.62 -13.27 27.75
CA VAL A 734 16.70 -12.82 28.65
C VAL A 734 17.91 -13.76 28.55
N CYS A 735 17.69 -15.08 28.51
CA CYS A 735 18.78 -16.05 28.40
C CYS A 735 19.46 -15.98 27.02
N GLU A 736 18.70 -15.83 25.92
CA GLU A 736 19.25 -15.60 24.59
C GLU A 736 20.04 -14.27 24.51
N SER A 737 19.61 -13.24 25.24
CA SER A 737 20.37 -11.98 25.40
C SER A 737 21.63 -12.10 26.27
N SER A 738 21.83 -13.22 26.97
CA SER A 738 22.90 -13.40 27.97
C SER A 738 23.93 -14.48 27.60
N ASP A 739 23.56 -15.46 26.78
CA ASP A 739 24.41 -16.59 26.40
C ASP A 739 24.34 -16.87 24.89
N GLU A 740 25.36 -16.37 24.17
CA GLU A 740 25.53 -16.56 22.73
C GLU A 740 25.93 -18.00 22.35
N THR A 741 26.35 -18.85 23.29
CA THR A 741 26.99 -20.13 22.97
C THR A 741 26.00 -21.22 22.54
N LEU A 742 24.71 -21.02 22.78
CA LEU A 742 23.66 -22.00 22.51
C LEU A 742 23.00 -21.80 21.14
N PRO A 743 22.91 -22.86 20.29
CA PRO A 743 22.17 -22.83 19.04
C PRO A 743 20.74 -22.30 19.17
N ALA A 744 20.30 -21.45 18.23
CA ALA A 744 18.92 -20.92 18.18
C ALA A 744 17.85 -22.01 18.33
N VAL A 745 18.09 -23.17 17.72
CA VAL A 745 17.18 -24.33 17.75
C VAL A 745 16.90 -24.79 19.18
N VAL A 746 17.86 -24.66 20.11
CA VAL A 746 17.68 -24.97 21.54
C VAL A 746 16.68 -24.00 22.17
N TRP A 747 16.78 -22.70 21.91
CA TRP A 747 15.83 -21.69 22.40
C TRP A 747 14.43 -21.86 21.80
N TRP A 748 14.32 -22.25 20.51
CA TRP A 748 13.05 -22.62 19.90
C TRP A 748 12.44 -23.88 20.53
N CYS A 749 13.24 -24.90 20.82
CA CYS A 749 12.80 -26.09 21.55
C CYS A 749 12.34 -25.75 22.98
N ALA A 750 13.07 -24.88 23.69
CA ALA A 750 12.70 -24.41 25.02
C ALA A 750 11.34 -23.69 25.01
N ARG A 751 11.07 -22.84 24.00
CA ARG A 751 9.76 -22.19 23.83
C ARG A 751 8.64 -23.18 23.52
N LEU A 752 8.89 -24.20 22.69
CA LEU A 752 7.93 -25.29 22.44
C LEU A 752 7.61 -26.08 23.72
N VAL A 753 8.62 -26.41 24.53
CA VAL A 753 8.44 -27.04 25.84
C VAL A 753 7.63 -26.14 26.79
N GLY A 754 7.92 -24.84 26.82
CA GLY A 754 7.14 -23.86 27.58
C GLY A 754 5.66 -23.80 27.18
N ILE A 755 5.36 -23.90 25.87
CA ILE A 755 3.98 -23.98 25.34
C ILE A 755 3.28 -25.28 25.80
N ILE A 756 3.98 -26.42 25.75
CA ILE A 756 3.45 -27.71 26.23
C ILE A 756 3.14 -27.63 27.73
N ILE A 757 4.06 -27.11 28.55
CA ILE A 757 3.86 -26.92 29.99
C ILE A 757 2.66 -26.00 30.26
N ALA A 758 2.60 -24.83 29.61
CA ALA A 758 1.48 -23.90 29.74
C ALA A 758 0.13 -24.56 29.41
N THR A 759 0.08 -25.36 28.34
CA THR A 759 -1.13 -26.08 27.91
C THR A 759 -1.54 -27.16 28.92
N LEU A 760 -0.59 -27.92 29.48
CA LEU A 760 -0.87 -28.96 30.47
C LEU A 760 -1.36 -28.37 31.81
N VAL A 761 -0.72 -27.31 32.31
CA VAL A 761 -1.13 -26.64 33.55
C VAL A 761 -2.49 -25.96 33.39
N ALA A 762 -2.70 -25.23 32.29
CA ALA A 762 -4.01 -24.63 32.00
C ALA A 762 -5.11 -25.70 31.86
N ARG A 763 -4.79 -26.92 31.39
CA ARG A 763 -5.76 -28.01 31.27
C ARG A 763 -6.15 -28.57 32.64
N GLN A 764 -5.21 -28.65 33.57
CA GLN A 764 -5.50 -29.01 34.97
C GLN A 764 -6.38 -27.97 35.66
N VAL A 765 -6.17 -26.68 35.39
CA VAL A 765 -7.04 -25.59 35.86
C VAL A 765 -8.45 -25.72 35.26
N ASN A 766 -8.56 -25.89 33.94
CA ASN A 766 -9.87 -25.97 33.27
C ASN A 766 -10.69 -27.18 33.72
N ARG A 767 -10.06 -28.33 34.00
CA ARG A 767 -10.74 -29.53 34.53
C ARG A 767 -11.30 -29.38 35.95
N ARG A 768 -10.95 -28.31 36.67
CA ARG A 768 -11.49 -27.98 38.00
C ARG A 768 -12.63 -26.94 37.92
N ASP A 769 -12.97 -26.48 36.72
CA ASP A 769 -14.00 -25.48 36.47
C ASP A 769 -15.14 -26.14 35.67
N GLU A 770 -16.14 -26.67 36.39
CA GLU A 770 -17.21 -27.50 35.82
C GLU A 770 -18.06 -26.73 34.79
N GLU A 771 -18.22 -25.42 34.97
CA GLU A 771 -19.00 -24.54 34.08
C GLU A 771 -18.34 -24.32 32.71
N TYR A 772 -17.01 -24.32 32.64
CA TYR A 772 -16.24 -23.97 31.42
C TYR A 772 -15.46 -25.16 30.82
N THR A 773 -15.72 -26.38 31.30
CA THR A 773 -15.06 -27.59 30.80
C THR A 773 -15.48 -27.92 29.36
N LYS A 774 -14.50 -27.98 28.44
CA LYS A 774 -14.70 -28.30 27.02
C LYS A 774 -13.88 -29.52 26.58
N GLY A 775 -14.33 -30.15 25.49
CA GLY A 775 -13.60 -31.23 24.83
C GLY A 775 -12.19 -30.81 24.39
N PHE A 776 -11.25 -31.76 24.40
CA PHE A 776 -9.82 -31.49 24.22
C PHE A 776 -9.48 -30.74 22.91
N LYS A 777 -10.19 -31.05 21.82
CA LYS A 777 -10.02 -30.40 20.51
C LYS A 777 -10.40 -28.92 20.55
N ASP A 778 -11.58 -28.60 21.10
CA ASP A 778 -12.07 -27.23 21.19
C ASP A 778 -11.26 -26.42 22.20
N TYR A 779 -10.86 -27.05 23.30
CA TYR A 779 -9.95 -26.49 24.30
C TYR A 779 -8.62 -26.01 23.67
N ILE A 780 -7.94 -26.88 22.91
CA ILE A 780 -6.72 -26.51 22.19
C ILE A 780 -7.00 -25.42 21.16
N TRP A 781 -8.08 -25.53 20.37
CA TRP A 781 -8.41 -24.54 19.36
C TRP A 781 -8.61 -23.14 19.96
N TRP A 782 -9.36 -23.04 21.06
CA TRP A 782 -9.60 -21.77 21.77
C TRP A 782 -8.33 -21.19 22.41
N LEU A 783 -7.42 -22.01 22.94
CA LEU A 783 -6.13 -21.53 23.46
C LEU A 783 -5.17 -21.11 22.35
N PHE A 784 -5.00 -21.93 21.32
CA PHE A 784 -3.96 -21.74 20.31
C PHE A 784 -4.32 -20.70 19.27
N CYS A 785 -5.55 -20.69 18.75
CA CYS A 785 -5.94 -19.82 17.63
C CYS A 785 -7.21 -19.00 17.85
N GLY A 786 -8.12 -19.43 18.73
CA GLY A 786 -9.51 -18.96 18.77
C GLY A 786 -9.71 -17.44 18.84
N ASN A 787 -8.84 -16.70 19.53
CA ASN A 787 -8.93 -15.24 19.61
C ASN A 787 -8.55 -14.52 18.29
N VAL A 788 -7.46 -14.93 17.63
CA VAL A 788 -6.99 -14.35 16.36
C VAL A 788 -7.83 -14.84 15.18
N GLU A 789 -8.25 -16.10 15.25
CA GLU A 789 -9.07 -16.77 14.23
C GLU A 789 -10.47 -16.14 14.12
N GLN A 790 -11.01 -15.57 15.21
CA GLN A 790 -12.22 -14.74 15.16
C GLN A 790 -12.00 -13.47 14.33
N LEU A 791 -10.93 -12.71 14.59
CA LEU A 791 -10.61 -11.51 13.81
C LEU A 791 -10.35 -11.85 12.33
N ARG A 792 -9.64 -12.95 12.06
CA ARG A 792 -9.44 -13.47 10.69
C ARG A 792 -10.77 -13.77 9.99
N LYS A 793 -11.73 -14.39 10.69
CA LYS A 793 -13.07 -14.67 10.15
C LYS A 793 -13.86 -13.40 9.88
N GLU A 794 -13.82 -12.40 10.76
CA GLU A 794 -14.46 -11.10 10.53
C GLU A 794 -13.84 -10.35 9.34
N PHE A 795 -12.51 -10.37 9.22
CA PHE A 795 -11.84 -9.85 8.03
C PHE A 795 -12.30 -10.56 6.75
N CYS A 796 -12.34 -11.90 6.76
CA CYS A 796 -12.80 -12.70 5.61
C CYS A 796 -14.30 -12.53 5.29
N ARG A 797 -15.13 -12.14 6.28
CA ARG A 797 -16.56 -11.87 6.13
C ARG A 797 -16.83 -10.57 5.35
N ILE A 798 -16.01 -9.55 5.58
CA ILE A 798 -16.16 -8.22 4.99
C ILE A 798 -15.34 -8.09 3.70
N SER A 799 -14.17 -8.74 3.65
CA SER A 799 -13.28 -8.77 2.51
C SER A 799 -12.98 -10.24 2.16
N PRO A 800 -13.55 -10.80 1.08
CA PRO A 800 -13.42 -12.22 0.79
C PRO A 800 -12.05 -12.49 0.15
N ILE A 801 -11.08 -12.78 1.01
CA ILE A 801 -9.68 -12.96 0.63
C ILE A 801 -9.51 -14.28 -0.11
N SER A 802 -9.01 -14.25 -1.35
CA SER A 802 -8.77 -15.48 -2.10
C SER A 802 -7.53 -16.21 -1.59
N ASN A 803 -7.49 -17.55 -1.74
CA ASN A 803 -6.31 -18.37 -1.43
C ASN A 803 -5.18 -18.18 -2.47
N ALA A 804 -4.85 -16.94 -2.83
CA ALA A 804 -3.75 -16.61 -3.73
C ALA A 804 -2.43 -17.17 -3.16
N ALA A 805 -1.83 -18.14 -3.85
CA ALA A 805 -0.67 -18.92 -3.39
C ALA A 805 -0.83 -19.65 -2.02
N GLY A 806 -2.04 -19.80 -1.49
CA GLY A 806 -2.33 -20.56 -0.25
C GLY A 806 -1.79 -19.97 1.07
N LEU A 807 -1.10 -18.83 1.03
CA LEU A 807 -0.41 -18.22 2.18
C LEU A 807 -1.24 -17.17 2.96
N PRO A 808 -1.83 -16.13 2.35
CA PRO A 808 -2.48 -15.06 3.10
C PRO A 808 -3.80 -15.51 3.73
N MET A 809 -4.01 -15.12 5.00
CA MET A 809 -5.28 -15.24 5.74
C MET A 809 -5.93 -16.63 5.78
N THR A 810 -5.13 -17.70 5.69
CA THR A 810 -5.52 -19.04 6.14
C THR A 810 -5.28 -19.19 7.66
N LEU A 811 -5.56 -20.37 8.25
CA LEU A 811 -5.22 -20.64 9.67
C LEU A 811 -3.72 -20.44 9.95
N PHE A 812 -2.86 -20.66 8.96
CA PHE A 812 -1.41 -20.40 9.04
C PHE A 812 -1.11 -18.95 9.41
N TRP A 813 -1.84 -17.98 8.86
CA TRP A 813 -1.70 -16.56 9.20
C TRP A 813 -1.93 -16.31 10.70
N SER A 814 -2.99 -16.88 11.28
CA SER A 814 -3.28 -16.75 12.72
C SER A 814 -2.21 -17.42 13.60
N ILE A 815 -1.59 -18.50 13.12
CA ILE A 815 -0.46 -19.14 13.79
C ILE A 815 0.79 -18.23 13.71
N CYS A 816 1.08 -17.65 12.54
CA CYS A 816 2.21 -16.73 12.37
C CYS A 816 2.11 -15.51 13.28
N ILE A 817 1.01 -14.76 13.22
CA ILE A 817 0.80 -13.54 14.01
C ILE A 817 0.92 -13.79 15.53
N LYS A 818 0.44 -14.94 16.02
CA LYS A 818 0.41 -15.22 17.46
C LYS A 818 1.67 -15.88 18.00
N TRP A 819 2.33 -16.72 17.21
CA TRP A 819 3.44 -17.58 17.68
C TRP A 819 4.77 -17.23 17.03
N PHE A 820 4.87 -17.33 15.70
CA PHE A 820 6.14 -17.11 15.00
C PHE A 820 6.61 -15.66 15.12
N VAL A 821 5.74 -14.68 14.90
CA VAL A 821 6.15 -13.27 14.88
C VAL A 821 6.66 -12.79 16.24
N PRO A 822 5.96 -13.00 17.38
CA PRO A 822 6.49 -12.60 18.68
C PRO A 822 7.82 -13.28 19.03
N CYS A 823 7.97 -14.58 18.69
CA CYS A 823 9.18 -15.33 18.98
C CYS A 823 10.37 -14.93 18.09
N MET A 824 10.19 -14.71 16.79
CA MET A 824 11.31 -14.27 15.93
C MET A 824 11.72 -12.83 16.22
N LEU A 825 10.77 -11.95 16.54
CA LEU A 825 11.06 -10.56 16.89
C LEU A 825 11.69 -10.40 18.26
N SER A 826 11.38 -11.26 19.24
CA SER A 826 12.10 -11.24 20.52
C SER A 826 13.60 -11.47 20.32
N ASN A 827 13.99 -12.47 19.51
CA ASN A 827 15.41 -12.74 19.18
C ASN A 827 16.05 -11.54 18.49
N THR A 828 15.34 -11.00 17.50
CA THR A 828 15.84 -9.86 16.73
C THR A 828 16.09 -8.67 17.64
N ILE A 829 15.15 -8.33 18.53
CA ILE A 829 15.28 -7.22 19.48
C ILE A 829 16.43 -7.45 20.48
N ALA A 830 16.66 -8.69 20.93
CA ALA A 830 17.82 -9.03 21.77
C ALA A 830 19.14 -8.70 21.05
N ASP A 831 19.30 -9.18 19.81
CA ASP A 831 20.48 -8.90 18.99
C ASP A 831 20.63 -7.38 18.69
N ILE A 832 19.52 -6.65 18.45
CA ILE A 832 19.56 -5.19 18.26
C ILE A 832 20.05 -4.48 19.54
N LEU A 833 19.53 -4.88 20.70
CA LEU A 833 19.89 -4.27 21.98
C LEU A 833 21.36 -4.54 22.31
N GLU A 834 21.86 -5.75 22.07
CA GLU A 834 23.27 -6.09 22.26
C GLU A 834 24.19 -5.27 21.34
N GLU A 835 23.86 -5.14 20.04
CA GLU A 835 24.61 -4.31 19.08
C GLU A 835 24.65 -2.82 19.50
N ILE A 836 23.57 -2.30 20.08
CA ILE A 836 23.48 -0.91 20.58
C ILE A 836 24.21 -0.75 21.93
N LEU A 837 24.17 -1.76 22.81
CA LEU A 837 24.76 -1.70 24.14
C LEU A 837 26.25 -2.08 24.19
N ALA A 838 26.82 -2.62 23.11
CA ALA A 838 28.25 -2.98 23.03
C ALA A 838 29.12 -1.79 22.58
N PRO A 839 29.70 -0.97 23.49
CA PRO A 839 30.40 0.27 23.13
C PRO A 839 31.63 0.04 22.25
N TRP A 840 32.26 -1.14 22.32
CA TRP A 840 33.43 -1.49 21.51
C TRP A 840 33.09 -1.74 20.02
N ARG A 841 31.92 -2.33 19.71
CA ARG A 841 31.49 -2.50 18.30
C ARG A 841 31.08 -1.16 17.69
N LEU A 842 30.35 -0.34 18.44
CA LEU A 842 30.10 1.05 18.06
C LEU A 842 31.40 1.84 17.91
N SER A 843 32.36 1.73 18.83
CA SER A 843 33.61 2.51 18.87
C SER A 843 34.40 2.53 17.55
N ARG A 844 34.37 1.45 16.74
CA ARG A 844 35.04 1.46 15.43
C ARG A 844 34.46 2.48 14.44
N ASN A 845 33.18 2.81 14.56
CA ASN A 845 32.48 3.83 13.76
C ASN A 845 32.13 5.09 14.57
N ALA A 846 32.05 5.00 15.90
CA ALA A 846 31.51 6.04 16.78
C ALA A 846 32.53 7.14 17.18
N ASN A 847 33.81 7.03 16.80
CA ASN A 847 34.80 8.09 17.02
C ASN A 847 34.42 9.45 16.38
N PHE A 848 33.41 9.49 15.49
CA PHE A 848 32.86 10.69 14.88
C PHE A 848 31.48 11.13 15.44
N ILE A 849 30.79 10.29 16.22
CA ILE A 849 29.45 10.59 16.73
C ILE A 849 29.58 11.27 18.09
N SER A 850 29.09 12.51 18.20
CA SER A 850 29.04 13.21 19.49
C SER A 850 28.17 12.46 20.51
N ASN A 851 28.67 12.36 21.75
CA ASN A 851 27.99 11.71 22.88
C ASN A 851 26.54 12.20 23.14
N ALA A 852 26.16 13.36 22.60
CA ALA A 852 24.80 13.87 22.67
C ALA A 852 23.77 13.00 21.92
N TRP A 853 24.14 12.38 20.78
CA TRP A 853 23.19 11.61 19.96
C TRP A 853 22.71 10.31 20.62
N PRO A 854 23.57 9.47 21.22
CA PRO A 854 23.11 8.33 22.01
C PRO A 854 22.18 8.72 23.17
N VAL A 855 22.47 9.82 23.89
CA VAL A 855 21.64 10.32 25.00
C VAL A 855 20.26 10.77 24.49
N LEU A 856 20.21 11.50 23.38
CA LEU A 856 18.96 11.91 22.73
C LEU A 856 18.13 10.69 22.29
N THR A 857 18.77 9.66 21.74
CA THR A 857 18.11 8.41 21.33
C THR A 857 17.53 7.66 22.52
N ILE A 858 18.25 7.56 23.65
CA ILE A 858 17.72 6.96 24.88
C ILE A 858 16.49 7.74 25.38
N PHE A 859 16.56 9.08 25.40
CA PHE A 859 15.43 9.93 25.80
C PHE A 859 14.20 9.77 24.89
N LEU A 860 14.41 9.70 23.57
CA LEU A 860 13.36 9.44 22.58
C LEU A 860 12.71 8.06 22.79
N TRP A 861 13.50 7.04 23.10
CA TRP A 861 12.98 5.72 23.47
C TRP A 861 12.16 5.75 24.76
N ILE A 862 12.61 6.44 25.81
CA ILE A 862 11.84 6.61 27.06
C ILE A 862 10.46 7.24 26.77
N ILE A 863 10.41 8.26 25.91
CA ILE A 863 9.15 8.87 25.45
C ILE A 863 8.28 7.87 24.69
N MET A 864 8.83 7.10 23.74
CA MET A 864 8.08 6.10 22.97
C MET A 864 7.51 4.99 23.86
N PHE A 865 8.30 4.45 24.80
CA PHE A 865 7.83 3.48 25.79
C PHE A 865 6.71 4.07 26.66
N GLY A 866 6.86 5.33 27.11
CA GLY A 866 5.80 6.05 27.81
C GLY A 866 4.50 6.14 26.99
N ILE A 867 4.58 6.56 25.73
CA ILE A 867 3.42 6.69 24.84
C ILE A 867 2.69 5.35 24.63
N VAL A 868 3.41 4.21 24.54
CA VAL A 868 2.79 2.89 24.36
C VAL A 868 2.15 2.36 25.65
N PHE A 869 2.84 2.45 26.79
CA PHE A 869 2.43 1.74 28.02
C PHE A 869 1.62 2.58 29.02
N ILE A 870 1.72 3.92 28.98
CA ILE A 870 0.94 4.79 29.87
C ILE A 870 -0.57 4.75 29.58
N PRO A 871 -1.07 4.80 28.32
CA PRO A 871 -2.51 4.81 28.06
C PRO A 871 -3.26 3.54 28.53
N PRO A 872 -2.73 2.30 28.36
CA PRO A 872 -3.32 1.11 28.97
C PRO A 872 -3.40 1.16 30.50
N VAL A 873 -2.38 1.72 31.17
CA VAL A 873 -2.36 1.88 32.64
C VAL A 873 -3.36 2.96 33.07
N LEU A 874 -3.45 4.08 32.34
CA LEU A 874 -4.45 5.12 32.57
C LEU A 874 -5.89 4.64 32.37
N LEU A 875 -6.15 3.68 31.48
CA LEU A 875 -7.49 3.07 31.38
C LEU A 875 -7.89 2.29 32.63
N TRP A 876 -6.92 1.71 33.34
CA TRP A 876 -7.17 0.98 34.57
C TRP A 876 -7.41 1.91 35.77
N VAL A 877 -6.65 3.01 35.86
CA VAL A 877 -6.73 3.97 36.98
C VAL A 877 -7.78 5.07 36.77
N ALA A 878 -7.86 5.63 35.55
CA ALA A 878 -8.65 6.81 35.22
C ALA A 878 -9.26 6.72 33.80
N PRO A 879 -10.23 5.83 33.54
CA PRO A 879 -10.75 5.54 32.20
C PRO A 879 -11.42 6.70 31.46
N ARG A 880 -11.70 7.83 32.15
CA ARG A 880 -12.21 9.07 31.54
C ARG A 880 -11.11 9.98 30.97
N ALA A 881 -9.85 9.81 31.39
CA ALA A 881 -8.72 10.62 30.92
C ALA A 881 -8.19 10.18 29.55
N VAL A 882 -8.45 8.93 29.15
CA VAL A 882 -8.00 8.39 27.85
C VAL A 882 -9.02 8.74 26.77
N PRO A 883 -8.63 9.47 25.71
CA PRO A 883 -9.55 9.92 24.67
C PRO A 883 -10.09 8.72 23.87
N VAL A 884 -11.36 8.81 23.46
CA VAL A 884 -12.04 7.74 22.71
C VAL A 884 -12.11 8.12 21.23
N TYR A 885 -11.53 7.29 20.37
CA TYR A 885 -11.58 7.51 18.93
C TYR A 885 -12.94 7.10 18.33
N LYS A 886 -13.58 8.04 17.63
CA LYS A 886 -14.83 7.81 16.89
C LYS A 886 -14.53 7.13 15.55
N THR A 887 -14.39 5.80 15.57
CA THR A 887 -14.37 4.98 14.34
C THR A 887 -15.35 3.79 14.46
N ILE A 888 -15.55 3.07 13.36
CA ILE A 888 -16.54 2.02 13.11
C ILE A 888 -16.24 0.72 13.88
N ASN A 889 -17.26 -0.11 14.18
CA ASN A 889 -17.05 -1.50 14.56
C ASN A 889 -17.11 -2.41 13.32
N LEU A 890 -16.29 -3.46 13.27
CA LEU A 890 -16.29 -4.39 12.13
C LEU A 890 -17.63 -5.15 12.01
N GLU A 891 -18.30 -5.39 13.13
CA GLU A 891 -19.61 -6.06 13.19
C GLU A 891 -20.70 -5.24 12.45
N ASP A 892 -20.57 -3.91 12.35
CA ASP A 892 -21.49 -3.01 11.64
C ASP A 892 -21.32 -3.02 10.10
N LEU A 893 -20.25 -3.64 9.58
CA LEU A 893 -19.97 -3.69 8.14
C LEU A 893 -20.70 -4.87 7.46
N PRO A 894 -21.23 -4.68 6.23
CA PRO A 894 -21.99 -5.70 5.53
C PRO A 894 -21.11 -6.89 5.10
N THR A 895 -21.72 -8.06 4.98
CA THR A 895 -21.04 -9.26 4.48
C THR A 895 -20.81 -9.16 2.97
N SER A 896 -19.57 -9.35 2.52
CA SER A 896 -19.29 -9.36 1.09
C SER A 896 -19.67 -10.70 0.46
N PRO A 897 -20.28 -10.72 -0.75
CA PRO A 897 -20.58 -11.97 -1.44
C PRO A 897 -19.28 -12.71 -1.85
N ASN A 898 -19.24 -14.03 -1.65
CA ASN A 898 -18.11 -14.85 -2.07
C ASN A 898 -17.95 -14.80 -3.60
N LYS A 899 -16.85 -14.21 -4.08
CA LYS A 899 -16.52 -14.12 -5.50
C LYS A 899 -16.23 -15.52 -6.06
N HIS A 900 -17.18 -16.10 -6.79
CA HIS A 900 -16.97 -17.35 -7.54
C HIS A 900 -15.92 -17.11 -8.64
N SER A 901 -14.65 -17.39 -8.31
CA SER A 901 -13.53 -17.27 -9.24
C SER A 901 -13.80 -18.09 -10.51
N ILE A 902 -13.55 -17.50 -11.68
CA ILE A 902 -13.66 -18.20 -12.97
C ILE A 902 -12.75 -19.45 -12.99
N TRP A 903 -11.59 -19.38 -12.33
CA TRP A 903 -10.67 -20.51 -12.15
C TRP A 903 -11.25 -21.67 -11.34
N MET A 904 -12.30 -21.46 -10.54
CA MET A 904 -12.99 -22.52 -9.81
C MET A 904 -14.00 -23.27 -10.70
N ASN A 905 -14.37 -22.73 -11.87
CA ASN A 905 -15.10 -23.47 -12.92
C ASN A 905 -14.15 -24.25 -13.86
N LEU A 906 -12.83 -24.07 -13.72
CA LEU A 906 -11.80 -24.90 -14.37
C LEU A 906 -11.37 -26.09 -13.50
N ALA A 907 -11.77 -26.14 -12.23
CA ALA A 907 -11.87 -27.43 -11.55
C ALA A 907 -12.96 -28.25 -12.27
N PRO A 908 -12.69 -29.51 -12.66
CA PRO A 908 -13.70 -30.34 -13.30
C PRO A 908 -14.89 -30.43 -12.35
N ARG A 909 -16.08 -30.05 -12.83
CA ARG A 909 -17.34 -30.31 -12.11
C ARG A 909 -17.37 -31.80 -11.81
N ASN A 910 -17.31 -32.17 -10.52
CA ASN A 910 -17.50 -33.55 -10.09
C ASN A 910 -18.83 -34.03 -10.68
N LEU A 911 -18.76 -34.95 -11.65
CA LEU A 911 -19.86 -35.31 -12.55
C LEU A 911 -21.03 -36.04 -11.85
N PHE A 912 -20.97 -36.13 -10.52
CA PHE A 912 -21.87 -36.88 -9.65
C PHE A 912 -22.31 -36.09 -8.41
N ALA A 913 -22.17 -34.76 -8.40
CA ALA A 913 -22.57 -33.92 -7.25
C ALA A 913 -24.06 -34.05 -6.87
N GLU A 914 -24.94 -34.53 -7.76
CA GLU A 914 -26.33 -34.85 -7.45
C GLU A 914 -26.51 -36.02 -6.47
N TYR A 915 -25.56 -36.97 -6.42
CA TYR A 915 -25.61 -38.10 -5.49
C TYR A 915 -25.23 -37.74 -4.03
N LEU A 916 -24.77 -36.51 -3.78
CA LEU A 916 -24.32 -36.06 -2.46
C LEU A 916 -25.34 -35.17 -1.72
N ARG A 917 -26.59 -35.06 -2.19
CA ARG A 917 -27.65 -34.44 -1.38
C ARG A 917 -28.02 -35.38 -0.22
N PRO A 918 -27.94 -34.94 1.06
CA PRO A 918 -28.49 -35.73 2.14
C PRO A 918 -30.01 -35.84 1.95
N LYS A 919 -30.56 -37.06 2.06
CA LYS A 919 -32.01 -37.25 2.18
C LYS A 919 -32.52 -36.37 3.32
N LYS A 920 -33.46 -35.46 3.03
CA LYS A 920 -34.39 -35.00 4.06
C LYS A 920 -35.05 -36.25 4.64
N ARG A 921 -34.98 -36.41 5.96
CA ARG A 921 -35.93 -37.24 6.68
C ARG A 921 -37.18 -36.39 6.89
N ASP A 922 -38.31 -36.93 6.45
CA ASP A 922 -39.60 -36.66 7.09
C ASP A 922 -39.61 -37.28 8.50
#